data_AF-A0A2E0QWV1-F1
#
_entry.id   AF-A0A2E0QWV1-F1
#
_cell.length_a   1.000
_cell.length_b   1.000
_cell.length_c   1.000
_cell.angle_alpha   90.00
_cell.angle_beta   90.00
_cell.angle_gamma   90.00
#
_symmetry.space_group_name_H-M   'P 1'
#
loop_
_entity.id
_entity.type
_entity.pdbx_description
1 polymer ?
#
loop_
_entity_poly.entity_id
_entity_poly.type
_entity_poly.pdbx_seq_one_letter_code
_entity_poly.pdbx_strand_id
1 'polypeptide(L)'
;MKASALVTLISFSCFLIGTAEEDPTFGHSVHGEEFNEGPRQAAVLIPGTGDVHFEVTTDSDEAQQFFVQGVGQLHGFWDFEAERSFRQVALIDPECAMAYWGMAMANFKNDKRGKGFIEEATSRKEQASDREKMWIDGLAKYFEDTKADKKKRLREFVRSIEKIATEYPDDIEAQAFLMKQIYYNHGKGLEIPSHYAINLLVDRILTLDPDHPANHYQIHLWDKEIPSKALTAAANCGPSAPGIAHMWHMPGHIYSRLHRYQDAVWQQEASARIDHEHMIRYQIVPDQIHNFAHNNEWCIRNLNFLGDYQRSVELATNMISLPRLAKFKKEEDESTYDPSGSSWQYGRIRLRDTLVRFEQWDELIREAESGVLVPDDKSIKQNEHDRFVGIAKYETGNLDGANVHLGNLEERLKEKEVKRDKAIADAETKAKDAGKDEKGIKTAKESAEKEFKKDIETLQNYVNDLLVYQALSQTPPNLDAAKKVLPDLKDIAKARHAMLWHRAGDNAKAIELAESAVKSGEGEVLPLATQVSILHAAGKKEEAKKAFETLRTLAYNSDDVSPLIASLSGIAKDLGLPEKWRVKPEASGDLGERPPLDSLGPFRWTPPAAKPIALSNTKAETVTLNDFEGKPVLVIFFLGKGCSHCMEQLNEFAPVYDKYREAGIEILAVSTDSLAGLAETFQETAEGKNPFPFTMVSDPTFHSFRQYKAFDDFEQMGLHGTFLIDESRRIRWQNISFEPFMHPNWLLEECVRLLSLDKPES
;
A
#
# COMPACT_ATOMS: atom_id res chain seq x y z
N MET A 1 38.91 -4.95 -64.05
CA MET A 1 38.06 -6.17 -64.03
C MET A 1 38.39 -6.90 -62.73
N LYS A 2 37.63 -6.64 -61.65
CA LYS A 2 36.53 -7.48 -61.08
C LYS A 2 37.04 -8.89 -60.71
N ALA A 3 37.33 -9.15 -59.43
CA ALA A 3 36.43 -9.65 -58.36
C ALA A 3 36.34 -11.20 -58.40
N SER A 4 36.25 -11.98 -57.33
CA SER A 4 36.14 -11.81 -55.88
C SER A 4 36.49 -13.15 -55.22
N ALA A 5 36.98 -13.12 -53.98
CA ALA A 5 37.05 -14.27 -53.08
C ALA A 5 35.70 -14.45 -52.38
N LEU A 6 35.26 -15.71 -52.22
CA LEU A 6 34.03 -16.08 -51.52
C LEU A 6 34.41 -16.59 -50.11
N VAL A 7 33.99 -15.86 -49.08
CA VAL A 7 33.96 -16.32 -47.68
C VAL A 7 32.50 -16.64 -47.37
N THR A 8 32.24 -17.88 -46.97
CA THR A 8 30.90 -18.34 -46.59
C THR A 8 30.69 -18.07 -45.09
N LEU A 9 29.86 -17.06 -44.78
CA LEU A 9 29.22 -16.91 -43.46
C LEU A 9 27.91 -17.69 -43.48
N ILE A 10 27.75 -18.63 -42.54
CA ILE A 10 26.49 -19.32 -42.28
C ILE A 10 25.74 -18.45 -41.26
N SER A 11 24.70 -17.76 -41.71
CA SER A 11 23.69 -17.13 -40.86
C SER A 11 22.48 -18.07 -40.83
N PHE A 12 22.21 -18.67 -39.66
CA PHE A 12 20.97 -19.39 -39.42
C PHE A 12 19.93 -18.38 -38.93
N SER A 13 19.07 -17.91 -39.84
CA SER A 13 17.84 -17.22 -39.48
C SER A 13 16.72 -18.25 -39.48
N CYS A 14 16.29 -18.68 -38.29
CA CYS A 14 15.02 -19.40 -38.13
C CYS A 14 13.89 -18.37 -38.18
N PHE A 15 13.24 -18.25 -39.35
CA PHE A 15 11.95 -17.59 -39.47
C PHE A 15 10.85 -18.58 -39.02
N LEU A 16 10.24 -18.32 -37.88
CA LEU A 16 8.89 -18.78 -37.58
C LEU A 16 7.92 -17.98 -38.45
N ILE A 17 7.12 -18.67 -39.25
CA ILE A 17 6.03 -18.07 -40.03
C ILE A 17 4.87 -17.82 -39.07
N GLY A 18 4.85 -16.64 -38.45
CA GLY A 18 3.65 -16.02 -37.90
C GLY A 18 2.91 -15.28 -39.00
N THR A 19 1.58 -15.31 -38.98
CA THR A 19 0.71 -14.43 -39.76
C THR A 19 1.15 -12.98 -39.57
N ALA A 20 1.06 -12.14 -40.61
CA ALA A 20 1.42 -10.72 -40.54
C ALA A 20 0.65 -10.01 -39.42
N GLU A 21 1.24 -9.94 -38.22
CA GLU A 21 0.82 -9.05 -37.15
C GLU A 21 1.28 -7.64 -37.54
N GLU A 22 0.36 -6.68 -37.43
CA GLU A 22 0.69 -5.26 -37.52
C GLU A 22 1.84 -4.97 -36.55
N ASP A 23 2.83 -4.16 -36.98
CA ASP A 23 3.87 -3.68 -36.06
C ASP A 23 3.17 -3.13 -34.79
N PRO A 24 3.59 -3.54 -33.59
CA PRO A 24 2.90 -3.14 -32.37
C PRO A 24 2.86 -1.62 -32.25
N THR A 25 1.74 -1.11 -31.73
CA THR A 25 1.57 0.31 -31.44
C THR A 25 2.71 0.83 -30.57
N PHE A 26 3.14 2.08 -30.77
CA PHE A 26 4.27 2.65 -30.05
C PHE A 26 4.16 2.44 -28.53
N GLY A 27 5.24 1.94 -27.92
CA GLY A 27 5.33 1.61 -26.51
C GLY A 27 4.73 0.25 -26.11
N HIS A 28 3.96 -0.40 -26.99
CA HIS A 28 3.41 -1.73 -26.75
C HIS A 28 4.42 -2.82 -27.09
N SER A 29 4.27 -3.93 -26.39
CA SER A 29 5.11 -5.12 -26.47
C SER A 29 5.04 -5.82 -27.82
N VAL A 30 6.19 -6.25 -28.33
CA VAL A 30 6.26 -7.18 -29.48
C VAL A 30 5.92 -8.62 -29.10
N HIS A 31 5.96 -8.97 -27.80
CA HIS A 31 5.67 -10.33 -27.29
C HIS A 31 4.21 -10.51 -26.85
N GLY A 32 3.32 -9.55 -27.18
CA GLY A 32 1.90 -9.60 -26.84
C GLY A 32 1.50 -8.73 -25.65
N GLU A 33 0.19 -8.51 -25.48
CA GLU A 33 -0.38 -7.56 -24.52
C GLU A 33 -0.01 -7.89 -23.06
N GLU A 34 0.21 -9.16 -22.73
CA GLU A 34 0.56 -9.61 -21.38
C GLU A 34 1.88 -9.03 -20.89
N PHE A 35 2.76 -8.66 -21.82
CA PHE A 35 4.06 -8.06 -21.51
C PHE A 35 4.00 -6.55 -21.36
N ASN A 36 2.96 -5.86 -21.88
CA ASN A 36 2.79 -4.39 -21.83
C ASN A 36 2.88 -3.86 -20.40
N GLU A 37 2.15 -4.52 -19.50
CA GLU A 37 2.16 -4.24 -18.08
C GLU A 37 3.31 -4.97 -17.37
N GLY A 38 3.64 -4.52 -16.15
CA GLY A 38 4.68 -5.11 -15.33
C GLY A 38 6.06 -4.45 -15.53
N PRO A 39 7.13 -5.09 -15.02
CA PRO A 39 8.48 -4.53 -15.09
C PRO A 39 9.02 -4.52 -16.52
N ARG A 40 9.46 -3.36 -16.98
CA ARG A 40 10.08 -3.16 -18.31
C ARG A 40 11.58 -2.84 -18.24
N GLN A 41 12.15 -2.75 -17.04
CA GLN A 41 13.58 -2.54 -16.83
C GLN A 41 14.25 -3.86 -16.49
N ALA A 42 15.50 -4.03 -16.96
CA ALA A 42 16.28 -5.24 -16.73
C ALA A 42 16.47 -5.51 -15.23
N ALA A 43 16.50 -6.78 -14.85
CA ALA A 43 16.77 -7.17 -13.49
C ALA A 43 18.26 -6.99 -13.15
N VAL A 44 18.55 -6.87 -11.85
CA VAL A 44 19.91 -7.03 -11.32
C VAL A 44 19.88 -8.05 -10.19
N LEU A 45 21.03 -8.65 -9.89
CA LEU A 45 21.13 -9.56 -8.76
C LEU A 45 21.05 -8.76 -7.45
N ILE A 46 20.08 -9.13 -6.60
CA ILE A 46 19.76 -8.51 -5.32
C ILE A 46 20.20 -9.47 -4.22
N PRO A 47 21.10 -9.06 -3.31
CA PRO A 47 21.52 -9.91 -2.22
C PRO A 47 20.37 -10.14 -1.21
N GLY A 48 20.33 -11.33 -0.61
CA GLY A 48 19.41 -11.62 0.49
C GLY A 48 17.96 -11.87 0.07
N THR A 49 17.71 -12.44 -1.11
CA THR A 49 16.36 -12.83 -1.55
C THR A 49 15.93 -14.23 -1.11
N GLY A 50 16.64 -14.83 -0.14
CA GLY A 50 16.42 -16.21 0.32
C GLY A 50 17.54 -17.15 -0.08
N ASP A 51 17.81 -18.17 0.75
CA ASP A 51 18.51 -19.37 0.31
C ASP A 51 17.50 -20.30 -0.35
N VAL A 52 17.68 -20.54 -1.65
CA VAL A 52 16.70 -21.23 -2.51
C VAL A 52 17.47 -22.15 -3.44
N HIS A 53 16.98 -23.39 -3.57
CA HIS A 53 17.62 -24.41 -4.38
C HIS A 53 16.64 -24.97 -5.41
N PHE A 54 16.59 -24.31 -6.57
CA PHE A 54 15.70 -24.68 -7.67
C PHE A 54 16.47 -24.73 -8.99
N GLU A 55 17.01 -25.89 -9.34
CA GLU A 55 17.67 -26.11 -10.63
C GLU A 55 16.66 -26.16 -11.77
N VAL A 56 16.98 -25.50 -12.89
CA VAL A 56 16.22 -25.52 -14.13
C VAL A 56 17.09 -25.92 -15.31
N THR A 57 16.47 -26.42 -16.38
CA THR A 57 17.16 -26.76 -17.63
C THR A 57 17.59 -25.48 -18.34
N THR A 58 18.85 -25.10 -18.16
CA THR A 58 19.52 -24.00 -18.85
C THR A 58 21.03 -24.25 -18.86
N ASP A 59 21.72 -23.79 -19.90
CA ASP A 59 23.19 -23.83 -19.97
C ASP A 59 23.84 -22.54 -19.42
N SER A 60 23.04 -21.58 -18.94
CA SER A 60 23.51 -20.28 -18.46
C SER A 60 23.46 -20.18 -16.94
N ASP A 61 24.63 -20.11 -16.31
CA ASP A 61 24.77 -19.85 -14.86
C ASP A 61 24.06 -18.56 -14.44
N GLU A 62 24.10 -17.53 -15.29
CA GLU A 62 23.44 -16.25 -15.01
C GLU A 62 21.91 -16.37 -15.05
N ALA A 63 21.36 -17.13 -16.01
CA ALA A 63 19.94 -17.42 -16.08
C ALA A 63 19.47 -18.20 -14.83
N GLN A 64 20.25 -19.20 -14.42
CA GLN A 64 19.99 -19.97 -13.20
C GLN A 64 19.98 -19.08 -11.94
N GLN A 65 20.90 -18.13 -11.83
CA GLN A 65 20.95 -17.18 -10.70
C GLN A 65 19.70 -16.28 -10.64
N PHE A 66 19.29 -15.70 -11.77
CA PHE A 66 18.07 -14.89 -11.82
C PHE A 66 16.82 -15.72 -11.58
N PHE A 67 16.78 -16.97 -12.03
CA PHE A 67 15.66 -17.86 -11.77
C PHE A 67 15.47 -18.12 -10.27
N VAL A 68 16.56 -18.48 -9.57
CA VAL A 68 16.55 -18.73 -8.12
C VAL A 68 16.19 -17.47 -7.34
N GLN A 69 16.72 -16.30 -7.75
CA GLN A 69 16.30 -15.01 -7.19
C GLN A 69 14.79 -14.79 -7.34
N GLY A 70 14.24 -15.04 -8.53
CA GLY A 70 12.81 -14.93 -8.79
C GLY A 70 11.97 -15.84 -7.91
N VAL A 71 12.43 -17.07 -7.67
CA VAL A 71 11.77 -18.02 -6.74
C VAL A 71 11.82 -17.51 -5.30
N GLY A 72 12.97 -17.02 -4.83
CA GLY A 72 13.07 -16.39 -3.50
C GLY A 72 12.14 -15.18 -3.34
N GLN A 73 12.02 -14.36 -4.37
CA GLN A 73 11.06 -13.26 -4.43
C GLN A 73 9.60 -13.75 -4.40
N LEU A 74 9.27 -14.85 -5.10
CA LEU A 74 7.95 -15.49 -4.97
C LEU A 74 7.70 -16.01 -3.55
N HIS A 75 8.72 -16.51 -2.85
CA HIS A 75 8.58 -16.94 -1.47
C HIS A 75 8.29 -15.78 -0.52
N GLY A 76 8.95 -14.64 -0.74
CA GLY A 76 8.72 -13.39 -0.03
C GLY A 76 7.52 -12.55 -0.51
N PHE A 77 6.69 -13.07 -1.43
CA PHE A 77 5.52 -12.39 -2.03
C PHE A 77 5.86 -11.07 -2.74
N TRP A 78 7.04 -10.99 -3.34
CA TRP A 78 7.49 -9.85 -4.13
C TRP A 78 7.22 -10.07 -5.63
N ASP A 79 5.93 -10.24 -5.97
CA ASP A 79 5.47 -10.65 -7.31
C ASP A 79 6.06 -9.79 -8.45
N PHE A 80 6.17 -8.47 -8.28
CA PHE A 80 6.68 -7.56 -9.32
C PHE A 80 8.18 -7.77 -9.62
N GLU A 81 9.05 -7.87 -8.60
CA GLU A 81 10.47 -8.16 -8.84
C GLU A 81 10.69 -9.61 -9.26
N ALA A 82 9.88 -10.55 -8.76
CA ALA A 82 9.90 -11.93 -9.23
C ALA A 82 9.68 -12.00 -10.74
N GLU A 83 8.63 -11.34 -11.25
CA GLU A 83 8.39 -11.26 -12.70
C GLU A 83 9.58 -10.64 -13.43
N ARG A 84 10.19 -9.56 -12.89
CA ARG A 84 11.36 -8.92 -13.49
C ARG A 84 12.54 -9.88 -13.62
N SER A 85 12.82 -10.65 -12.56
CA SER A 85 13.88 -11.66 -12.56
C SER A 85 13.61 -12.73 -13.62
N PHE A 86 12.38 -13.23 -13.73
CA PHE A 86 12.04 -14.22 -14.76
C PHE A 86 12.08 -13.67 -16.18
N ARG A 87 11.70 -12.39 -16.41
CA ARG A 87 11.90 -11.74 -17.71
C ARG A 87 13.38 -11.64 -18.08
N GLN A 88 14.24 -11.41 -17.09
CA GLN A 88 15.69 -11.45 -17.30
C GLN A 88 16.19 -12.84 -17.69
N VAL A 89 15.65 -13.91 -17.08
CA VAL A 89 15.93 -15.29 -17.51
C VAL A 89 15.54 -15.49 -18.96
N ALA A 90 14.32 -15.09 -19.37
CA ALA A 90 13.86 -15.25 -20.74
C ALA A 90 14.66 -14.41 -21.76
N LEU A 91 15.25 -13.29 -21.35
CA LEU A 91 16.16 -12.51 -22.19
C LEU A 91 17.50 -13.23 -22.41
N ILE A 92 18.03 -13.89 -21.38
CA ILE A 92 19.32 -14.60 -21.42
C ILE A 92 19.18 -15.96 -22.12
N ASP A 93 18.11 -16.69 -21.79
CA ASP A 93 17.78 -18.01 -22.34
C ASP A 93 16.29 -18.04 -22.78
N PRO A 94 16.00 -17.66 -24.05
CA PRO A 94 14.63 -17.61 -24.57
C PRO A 94 13.90 -18.95 -24.65
N GLU A 95 14.64 -20.06 -24.59
CA GLU A 95 14.08 -21.43 -24.64
C GLU A 95 13.79 -21.98 -23.23
N CYS A 96 14.23 -21.30 -22.17
CA CYS A 96 13.96 -21.69 -20.79
C CYS A 96 12.46 -21.59 -20.46
N ALA A 97 11.76 -22.71 -20.58
CA ALA A 97 10.32 -22.81 -20.30
C ALA A 97 9.95 -22.36 -18.88
N MET A 98 10.85 -22.57 -17.91
CA MET A 98 10.63 -22.21 -16.52
C MET A 98 10.62 -20.71 -16.27
N ALA A 99 11.28 -19.90 -17.09
CA ALA A 99 11.18 -18.44 -17.02
C ALA A 99 9.71 -17.99 -17.13
N TYR A 100 9.01 -18.51 -18.13
CA TYR A 100 7.60 -18.20 -18.37
C TYR A 100 6.66 -18.80 -17.30
N TRP A 101 6.99 -19.98 -16.76
CA TRP A 101 6.30 -20.51 -15.57
C TRP A 101 6.44 -19.56 -14.38
N GLY A 102 7.63 -19.00 -14.16
CA GLY A 102 7.89 -18.02 -13.10
C GLY A 102 7.09 -16.74 -13.28
N MET A 103 7.00 -16.21 -14.50
CA MET A 103 6.14 -15.06 -14.83
C MET A 103 4.65 -15.35 -14.57
N ALA A 104 4.19 -16.56 -14.90
CA ALA A 104 2.82 -17.00 -14.60
C ALA A 104 2.57 -17.13 -13.09
N MET A 105 3.54 -17.61 -12.32
CA MET A 105 3.48 -17.68 -10.85
C MET A 105 3.44 -16.30 -10.20
N ALA A 106 4.24 -15.35 -10.67
CA ALA A 106 4.18 -13.95 -10.24
C ALA A 106 2.82 -13.31 -10.55
N ASN A 107 2.17 -13.75 -11.64
CA ASN A 107 0.85 -13.30 -12.06
C ASN A 107 -0.31 -14.23 -11.65
N PHE A 108 -0.13 -15.06 -10.61
CA PHE A 108 -1.16 -16.02 -10.16
C PHE A 108 -2.51 -15.38 -9.81
N LYS A 109 -2.51 -14.08 -9.46
CA LYS A 109 -3.71 -13.28 -9.13
C LYS A 109 -4.33 -12.58 -10.34
N ASN A 110 -3.66 -12.59 -11.50
CA ASN A 110 -4.10 -11.98 -12.75
C ASN A 110 -4.33 -13.07 -13.80
N ASP A 111 -5.57 -13.55 -13.88
CA ASP A 111 -5.95 -14.68 -14.76
C ASP A 111 -5.63 -14.43 -16.25
N LYS A 112 -5.68 -13.17 -16.74
CA LYS A 112 -5.34 -12.83 -18.13
C LYS A 112 -3.83 -13.01 -18.37
N ARG A 113 -3.00 -12.28 -17.61
CA ARG A 113 -1.53 -12.30 -17.78
C ARG A 113 -0.93 -13.66 -17.42
N GLY A 114 -1.38 -14.26 -16.32
CA GLY A 114 -0.92 -15.58 -15.90
C GLY A 114 -1.19 -16.67 -16.93
N LYS A 115 -2.33 -16.59 -17.64
CA LYS A 115 -2.66 -17.50 -18.74
C LYS A 115 -1.70 -17.32 -19.93
N GLY A 116 -1.47 -16.10 -20.40
CA GLY A 116 -0.57 -15.89 -21.55
C GLY A 116 0.86 -16.37 -21.25
N PHE A 117 1.39 -16.09 -20.05
CA PHE A 117 2.72 -16.58 -19.68
C PHE A 117 2.81 -18.12 -19.58
N ILE A 118 1.80 -18.81 -19.05
CA ILE A 118 1.88 -20.27 -18.95
C ILE A 118 1.70 -20.97 -20.31
N GLU A 119 1.05 -20.32 -21.27
CA GLU A 119 0.99 -20.78 -22.67
C GLU A 119 2.38 -20.73 -23.32
N GLU A 120 3.16 -19.66 -23.08
CA GLU A 120 4.56 -19.56 -23.52
C GLU A 120 5.47 -20.62 -22.86
N ALA A 121 5.26 -20.93 -21.59
CA ALA A 121 5.98 -22.02 -20.93
C ALA A 121 5.63 -23.38 -21.56
N THR A 122 4.35 -23.59 -21.86
CA THR A 122 3.85 -24.85 -22.43
C THR A 122 4.39 -25.09 -23.84
N SER A 123 4.56 -24.05 -24.65
CA SER A 123 5.11 -24.18 -26.01
C SER A 123 6.59 -24.57 -26.03
N ARG A 124 7.35 -24.27 -24.96
CA ARG A 124 8.79 -24.55 -24.82
C ARG A 124 9.12 -25.78 -23.98
N LYS A 125 8.14 -26.37 -23.28
CA LYS A 125 8.38 -27.40 -22.26
C LYS A 125 9.03 -28.69 -22.75
N GLU A 126 9.04 -28.98 -24.05
CA GLU A 126 9.60 -30.24 -24.58
C GLU A 126 11.08 -30.42 -24.25
N GLN A 127 11.83 -29.31 -24.21
CA GLN A 127 13.26 -29.28 -23.85
C GLN A 127 13.50 -29.33 -22.34
N ALA A 128 12.46 -29.13 -21.52
CA ALA A 128 12.55 -29.16 -20.06
C ALA A 128 12.62 -30.60 -19.52
N SER A 129 13.17 -30.75 -18.32
CA SER A 129 13.20 -32.01 -17.58
C SER A 129 11.79 -32.49 -17.20
N ASP A 130 11.66 -33.77 -16.86
CA ASP A 130 10.37 -34.33 -16.42
C ASP A 130 9.83 -33.62 -15.17
N ARG A 131 10.71 -33.20 -14.25
CA ARG A 131 10.35 -32.41 -13.07
C ARG A 131 9.71 -31.07 -13.46
N GLU A 132 10.33 -30.34 -14.37
CA GLU A 132 9.84 -29.03 -14.83
C GLU A 132 8.54 -29.14 -15.62
N LYS A 133 8.41 -30.18 -16.45
CA LYS A 133 7.16 -30.48 -17.15
C LYS A 133 5.99 -30.65 -16.17
N MET A 134 6.21 -31.28 -15.02
CA MET A 134 5.19 -31.41 -13.98
C MET A 134 4.78 -30.05 -13.37
N TRP A 135 5.73 -29.14 -13.14
CA TRP A 135 5.47 -27.78 -12.67
C TRP A 135 4.63 -26.98 -13.68
N ILE A 136 5.03 -27.04 -14.95
CA ILE A 136 4.36 -26.36 -16.07
C ILE A 136 2.94 -26.91 -16.25
N ASP A 137 2.78 -28.23 -16.35
CA ASP A 137 1.48 -28.87 -16.59
C ASP A 137 0.49 -28.60 -15.45
N GLY A 138 0.96 -28.60 -14.20
CA GLY A 138 0.14 -28.29 -13.03
C GLY A 138 -0.43 -26.86 -13.08
N LEU A 139 0.42 -25.88 -13.38
CA LEU A 139 0.00 -24.47 -13.47
C LEU A 139 -0.82 -24.19 -14.74
N ALA A 140 -0.48 -24.82 -15.86
CA ALA A 140 -1.26 -24.73 -17.10
C ALA A 140 -2.69 -25.22 -16.88
N LYS A 141 -2.86 -26.33 -16.14
CA LYS A 141 -4.19 -26.84 -15.78
C LYS A 141 -4.99 -25.85 -14.93
N TYR A 142 -4.34 -25.09 -14.05
CA TYR A 142 -4.99 -24.04 -13.28
C TYR A 142 -5.53 -22.91 -14.17
N PHE A 143 -4.83 -22.53 -15.24
CA PHE A 143 -5.23 -21.44 -16.13
C PHE A 143 -6.05 -21.85 -17.36
N GLU A 144 -6.21 -23.15 -17.63
CA GLU A 144 -6.91 -23.68 -18.82
C GLU A 144 -8.32 -23.07 -19.02
N ASP A 145 -9.16 -23.13 -17.97
CA ASP A 145 -10.50 -22.53 -17.96
C ASP A 145 -10.65 -21.56 -16.79
N THR A 146 -10.31 -20.29 -17.02
CA THR A 146 -10.41 -19.23 -16.00
C THR A 146 -11.85 -18.94 -15.56
N LYS A 147 -12.85 -19.42 -16.30
CA LYS A 147 -14.28 -19.27 -15.98
C LYS A 147 -14.81 -20.44 -15.14
N ALA A 148 -14.08 -21.55 -15.04
CA ALA A 148 -14.45 -22.68 -14.21
C ALA A 148 -14.41 -22.34 -12.70
N ASP A 149 -14.97 -23.25 -11.88
CA ASP A 149 -14.98 -23.10 -10.42
C ASP A 149 -13.56 -22.89 -9.87
N LYS A 150 -13.32 -21.69 -9.33
CA LYS A 150 -12.01 -21.30 -8.79
C LYS A 150 -11.54 -22.23 -7.69
N LYS A 151 -12.43 -22.67 -6.79
CA LYS A 151 -12.05 -23.56 -5.68
C LYS A 151 -11.62 -24.94 -6.18
N LYS A 152 -12.25 -25.48 -7.23
CA LYS A 152 -11.85 -26.70 -7.90
C LYS A 152 -10.46 -26.56 -8.53
N ARG A 153 -10.24 -25.51 -9.34
CA ARG A 153 -8.94 -25.20 -9.96
C ARG A 153 -7.81 -25.13 -8.90
N LEU A 154 -8.05 -24.43 -7.80
CA LEU A 154 -7.09 -24.30 -6.69
C LEU A 154 -6.77 -25.63 -5.99
N ARG A 155 -7.76 -26.53 -5.83
CA ARG A 155 -7.52 -27.88 -5.27
C ARG A 155 -6.75 -28.77 -6.23
N GLU A 156 -7.04 -28.68 -7.52
CA GLU A 156 -6.35 -29.45 -8.55
C GLU A 156 -4.87 -29.02 -8.66
N PHE A 157 -4.60 -27.72 -8.54
CA PHE A 157 -3.23 -27.22 -8.50
C PHE A 157 -2.45 -27.67 -7.25
N VAL A 158 -3.09 -27.71 -6.07
CA VAL A 158 -2.46 -28.31 -4.87
C VAL A 158 -2.09 -29.77 -5.13
N ARG A 159 -2.98 -30.56 -5.73
CA ARG A 159 -2.72 -31.97 -6.05
C ARG A 159 -1.58 -32.14 -7.05
N SER A 160 -1.40 -31.21 -8.01
CA SER A 160 -0.25 -31.30 -8.92
C SER A 160 1.06 -31.05 -8.20
N ILE A 161 1.10 -30.11 -7.24
CA ILE A 161 2.30 -29.89 -6.43
C ILE A 161 2.58 -31.07 -5.49
N GLU A 162 1.55 -31.65 -4.86
CA GLU A 162 1.68 -32.88 -4.05
C GLU A 162 2.28 -34.03 -4.87
N LYS A 163 1.92 -34.15 -6.15
CA LYS A 163 2.49 -35.15 -7.05
C LYS A 163 3.99 -34.93 -7.27
N ILE A 164 4.44 -33.68 -7.42
CA ILE A 164 5.87 -33.34 -7.54
C ILE A 164 6.60 -33.73 -6.25
N ALA A 165 6.10 -33.29 -5.10
CA ALA A 165 6.70 -33.62 -3.81
C ALA A 165 6.71 -35.13 -3.48
N THR A 166 5.84 -35.92 -4.13
CA THR A 166 5.82 -37.39 -4.00
C THR A 166 6.88 -38.05 -4.89
N GLU A 167 7.00 -37.61 -6.14
CA GLU A 167 7.97 -38.16 -7.11
C GLU A 167 9.40 -37.70 -6.79
N TYR A 168 9.55 -36.47 -6.32
CA TYR A 168 10.81 -35.83 -5.94
C TYR A 168 10.77 -35.44 -4.45
N PRO A 169 10.89 -36.40 -3.51
CA PRO A 169 10.74 -36.15 -2.07
C PRO A 169 11.83 -35.27 -1.44
N ASP A 170 12.95 -35.08 -2.15
CA ASP A 170 14.05 -34.20 -1.74
C ASP A 170 13.90 -32.77 -2.31
N ASP A 171 12.86 -32.53 -3.12
CA ASP A 171 12.52 -31.21 -3.64
C ASP A 171 11.86 -30.35 -2.56
N ILE A 172 12.68 -29.57 -1.86
CA ILE A 172 12.25 -28.63 -0.81
C ILE A 172 11.30 -27.57 -1.38
N GLU A 173 11.54 -27.13 -2.61
CA GLU A 173 10.75 -26.09 -3.28
C GLU A 173 9.32 -26.58 -3.56
N ALA A 174 9.16 -27.84 -3.97
CA ALA A 174 7.83 -28.45 -4.10
C ALA A 174 7.05 -28.42 -2.78
N GLN A 175 7.72 -28.71 -1.66
CA GLN A 175 7.12 -28.67 -0.33
C GLN A 175 6.78 -27.24 0.10
N ALA A 176 7.68 -26.28 -0.16
CA ALA A 176 7.49 -24.87 0.16
C ALA A 176 6.35 -24.24 -0.66
N PHE A 177 6.26 -24.52 -1.96
CA PHE A 177 5.16 -24.03 -2.80
C PHE A 177 3.83 -24.71 -2.48
N LEU A 178 3.83 -25.99 -2.08
CA LEU A 178 2.61 -26.66 -1.59
C LEU A 178 2.03 -25.88 -0.40
N MET A 179 2.89 -25.50 0.53
CA MET A 179 2.54 -24.69 1.68
C MET A 179 2.02 -23.31 1.32
N LYS A 180 2.76 -22.58 0.48
CA LYS A 180 2.33 -21.28 -0.08
C LYS A 180 0.92 -21.39 -0.68
N GLN A 181 0.68 -22.43 -1.45
CA GLN A 181 -0.58 -22.61 -2.16
C GLN A 181 -1.73 -22.97 -1.21
N ILE A 182 -1.50 -23.82 -0.20
CA ILE A 182 -2.51 -24.13 0.82
C ILE A 182 -2.92 -22.87 1.59
N TYR A 183 -1.94 -22.03 1.97
CA TYR A 183 -2.23 -20.76 2.62
C TYR A 183 -3.01 -19.80 1.70
N TYR A 184 -2.58 -19.62 0.46
CA TYR A 184 -3.30 -18.77 -0.51
C TYR A 184 -4.75 -19.25 -0.69
N ASN A 185 -4.95 -20.57 -0.80
CA ASN A 185 -6.24 -21.22 -0.91
C ASN A 185 -7.12 -20.92 0.31
N HIS A 186 -6.53 -20.85 1.51
CA HIS A 186 -7.25 -20.52 2.73
C HIS A 186 -7.90 -19.14 2.66
N GLY A 187 -7.16 -18.13 2.19
CA GLY A 187 -7.68 -16.80 1.91
C GLY A 187 -8.78 -16.75 0.83
N LYS A 188 -9.00 -17.82 0.06
CA LYS A 188 -10.08 -17.96 -0.92
C LYS A 188 -11.22 -18.88 -0.43
N GLY A 189 -11.25 -19.19 0.86
CA GLY A 189 -12.32 -19.94 1.51
C GLY A 189 -12.23 -21.46 1.30
N LEU A 190 -11.02 -21.99 1.13
CA LEU A 190 -10.72 -23.40 1.33
C LEU A 190 -10.17 -23.60 2.76
N GLU A 191 -10.45 -24.72 3.40
CA GLU A 191 -9.90 -24.97 4.73
C GLU A 191 -8.47 -25.53 4.63
N ILE A 192 -7.63 -25.18 5.61
CA ILE A 192 -6.33 -25.84 5.78
C ILE A 192 -6.61 -27.26 6.29
N PRO A 193 -6.23 -28.32 5.55
CA PRO A 193 -6.63 -29.69 5.90
C PRO A 193 -6.16 -30.15 7.28
N SER A 194 -4.95 -29.74 7.70
CA SER A 194 -4.39 -30.03 9.03
C SER A 194 -3.24 -29.10 9.35
N HIS A 195 -3.43 -28.20 10.33
CA HIS A 195 -2.36 -27.31 10.81
C HIS A 195 -1.15 -28.10 11.34
N TYR A 196 -1.38 -29.23 12.00
CA TYR A 196 -0.30 -30.07 12.54
C TYR A 196 0.56 -30.68 11.41
N ALA A 197 -0.08 -31.25 10.38
CA ALA A 197 0.66 -31.86 9.27
C ALA A 197 1.43 -30.82 8.46
N ILE A 198 0.84 -29.65 8.22
CA ILE A 198 1.50 -28.55 7.52
C ILE A 198 2.66 -27.99 8.35
N ASN A 199 2.53 -27.92 9.68
CA ASN A 199 3.65 -27.50 10.53
C ASN A 199 4.82 -28.48 10.46
N LEU A 200 4.56 -29.80 10.49
CA LEU A 200 5.64 -30.80 10.34
C LEU A 200 6.36 -30.69 9.00
N LEU A 201 5.66 -30.26 7.95
CA LEU A 201 6.27 -30.00 6.65
C LEU A 201 7.21 -28.79 6.72
N VAL A 202 6.79 -27.67 7.35
CA VAL A 202 7.71 -26.52 7.58
C VAL A 202 8.90 -26.93 8.41
N ASP A 203 8.66 -27.64 9.52
CA ASP A 203 9.73 -28.02 10.45
C ASP A 203 10.76 -28.89 9.73
N ARG A 204 10.32 -29.77 8.80
CA ARG A 204 11.23 -30.53 7.94
C ARG A 204 12.06 -29.62 7.04
N ILE A 205 11.43 -28.68 6.32
CA ILE A 205 12.13 -27.72 5.45
C ILE A 205 13.19 -26.97 6.26
N LEU A 206 12.80 -26.36 7.38
CA LEU A 206 13.68 -25.57 8.24
C LEU A 206 14.73 -26.40 9.01
N THR A 207 14.56 -27.72 9.09
CA THR A 207 15.60 -28.62 9.62
C THR A 207 16.67 -28.91 8.57
N LEU A 208 16.28 -29.02 7.30
CA LEU A 208 17.19 -29.26 6.18
C LEU A 208 17.91 -27.97 5.78
N ASP A 209 17.18 -26.86 5.80
CA ASP A 209 17.65 -25.52 5.46
C ASP A 209 17.04 -24.49 6.43
N PRO A 210 17.75 -24.17 7.53
CA PRO A 210 17.27 -23.20 8.53
C PRO A 210 17.06 -21.78 8.01
N ASP A 211 17.77 -21.41 6.95
CA ASP A 211 17.75 -20.07 6.36
C ASP A 211 16.78 -19.97 5.18
N HIS A 212 16.05 -21.05 4.86
CA HIS A 212 14.99 -21.04 3.87
C HIS A 212 13.89 -20.01 4.22
N PRO A 213 13.32 -19.29 3.24
CA PRO A 213 12.18 -18.37 3.45
C PRO A 213 10.89 -19.00 4.00
N ALA A 214 10.87 -20.31 4.32
CA ALA A 214 9.66 -21.03 4.76
C ALA A 214 9.17 -20.59 6.16
N ASN A 215 10.02 -19.91 6.94
CA ASN A 215 9.64 -19.19 8.15
C ASN A 215 8.39 -18.30 7.92
N HIS A 216 8.31 -17.67 6.75
CA HIS A 216 7.15 -16.89 6.32
C HIS A 216 5.84 -17.71 6.36
N TYR A 217 5.86 -18.95 5.88
CA TYR A 217 4.66 -19.79 5.82
C TYR A 217 4.26 -20.34 7.17
N GLN A 218 5.21 -20.56 8.09
CA GLN A 218 4.89 -20.91 9.46
C GLN A 218 4.20 -19.76 10.20
N ILE A 219 4.61 -18.51 9.94
CA ILE A 219 3.91 -17.33 10.46
C ILE A 219 2.47 -17.32 9.97
N HIS A 220 2.25 -17.43 8.66
CA HIS A 220 0.90 -17.46 8.07
C HIS A 220 0.03 -18.63 8.52
N LEU A 221 0.63 -19.76 8.89
CA LEU A 221 -0.07 -20.91 9.44
C LEU A 221 -0.66 -20.63 10.83
N TRP A 222 0.00 -19.78 11.63
CA TRP A 222 -0.32 -19.61 13.05
C TRP A 222 -0.79 -18.20 13.44
N ASP A 223 -0.61 -17.19 12.59
CA ASP A 223 -0.90 -15.78 12.89
C ASP A 223 -2.36 -15.50 13.28
N LYS A 224 -3.32 -16.25 12.72
CA LYS A 224 -4.76 -16.16 13.01
C LYS A 224 -5.26 -17.26 13.94
N GLU A 225 -4.38 -18.17 14.36
CA GLU A 225 -4.70 -19.34 15.17
C GLU A 225 -4.04 -19.25 16.56
N ILE A 226 -2.79 -19.69 16.66
CA ILE A 226 -2.00 -19.73 17.91
C ILE A 226 -0.66 -19.02 17.67
N PRO A 227 -0.62 -17.68 17.72
CA PRO A 227 0.55 -16.89 17.31
C PRO A 227 1.84 -17.27 18.02
N SER A 228 1.78 -17.72 19.28
CA SER A 228 2.95 -18.16 20.06
C SER A 228 3.69 -19.35 19.46
N LYS A 229 3.04 -20.15 18.61
CA LYS A 229 3.70 -21.25 17.89
C LYS A 229 4.64 -20.80 16.78
N ALA A 230 4.54 -19.56 16.33
CA ALA A 230 5.39 -19.01 15.27
C ALA A 230 6.47 -18.05 15.79
N LEU A 231 6.78 -18.04 17.10
CA LEU A 231 7.82 -17.15 17.64
C LEU A 231 9.21 -17.40 17.02
N THR A 232 9.61 -18.67 16.89
CA THR A 232 10.88 -19.02 16.24
C THR A 232 10.89 -18.58 14.77
N ALA A 233 9.82 -18.84 14.03
CA ALA A 233 9.72 -18.35 12.65
C ALA A 233 9.71 -16.82 12.57
N ALA A 234 9.04 -16.12 13.49
CA ALA A 234 9.06 -14.66 13.56
C ALA A 234 10.45 -14.09 13.84
N ALA A 235 11.29 -14.81 14.59
CA ALA A 235 12.67 -14.45 14.84
C ALA A 235 13.56 -14.60 13.59
N ASN A 236 13.29 -15.63 12.76
CA ASN A 236 14.14 -16.01 11.64
C ASN A 236 13.66 -15.50 10.27
N CYS A 237 12.40 -15.06 10.14
CA CYS A 237 11.80 -14.69 8.86
C CYS A 237 12.54 -13.52 8.18
N GLY A 238 12.77 -12.39 8.86
CA GLY A 238 13.55 -11.28 8.30
C GLY A 238 14.96 -11.72 7.88
N PRO A 239 15.74 -12.34 8.78
CA PRO A 239 17.08 -12.86 8.47
C PRO A 239 17.15 -13.89 7.33
N SER A 240 16.10 -14.70 7.11
CA SER A 240 16.08 -15.71 6.03
C SER A 240 16.06 -15.10 4.62
N ALA A 241 15.56 -13.88 4.46
CA ALA A 241 15.54 -13.17 3.18
C ALA A 241 15.57 -11.64 3.42
N PRO A 242 16.73 -11.12 3.88
CA PRO A 242 16.83 -9.78 4.43
C PRO A 242 16.65 -8.67 3.38
N GLY A 243 16.80 -8.99 2.09
CA GLY A 243 16.57 -8.07 0.98
C GLY A 243 15.09 -7.87 0.62
N ILE A 244 14.16 -8.58 1.27
CA ILE A 244 12.72 -8.52 0.96
C ILE A 244 11.96 -7.88 2.13
N ALA A 245 11.40 -6.69 1.92
CA ALA A 245 10.69 -5.94 2.97
C ALA A 245 9.53 -6.71 3.62
N HIS A 246 8.82 -7.54 2.87
CA HIS A 246 7.72 -8.34 3.40
C HIS A 246 8.18 -9.37 4.45
N MET A 247 9.41 -9.88 4.33
CA MET A 247 9.96 -10.86 5.26
C MET A 247 10.24 -10.26 6.65
N TRP A 248 10.49 -8.95 6.72
CA TRP A 248 10.56 -8.19 7.96
C TRP A 248 9.18 -7.79 8.50
N HIS A 249 8.22 -7.54 7.61
CA HIS A 249 6.85 -7.20 7.99
C HIS A 249 6.11 -8.33 8.71
N MET A 250 6.24 -9.55 8.20
CA MET A 250 5.44 -10.71 8.65
C MET A 250 5.60 -11.04 10.14
N PRO A 251 6.81 -11.02 10.73
CA PRO A 251 6.99 -11.11 12.19
C PRO A 251 6.15 -10.12 13.00
N GLY A 252 5.90 -8.93 12.45
CA GLY A 252 5.06 -7.90 13.07
C GLY A 252 3.62 -8.37 13.34
N HIS A 253 3.09 -9.32 12.56
CA HIS A 253 1.78 -9.94 12.81
C HIS A 253 1.77 -10.72 14.11
N ILE A 254 2.79 -11.56 14.32
CA ILE A 254 2.94 -12.41 15.51
C ILE A 254 3.12 -11.54 16.74
N TYR A 255 4.05 -10.59 16.70
CA TYR A 255 4.31 -9.71 17.85
C TYR A 255 3.09 -8.85 18.20
N SER A 256 2.37 -8.30 17.21
CA SER A 256 1.15 -7.52 17.46
C SER A 256 0.04 -8.35 18.10
N ARG A 257 -0.15 -9.60 17.63
CA ARG A 257 -1.14 -10.55 18.18
C ARG A 257 -0.81 -11.00 19.60
N LEU A 258 0.47 -11.03 19.95
CA LEU A 258 0.97 -11.33 21.29
C LEU A 258 1.12 -10.09 22.17
N HIS A 259 0.58 -8.94 21.74
CA HIS A 259 0.62 -7.68 22.48
C HIS A 259 2.06 -7.14 22.74
N ARG A 260 3.02 -7.56 21.91
CA ARG A 260 4.43 -7.14 21.94
C ARG A 260 4.66 -6.00 20.95
N TYR A 261 3.99 -4.87 21.18
CA TYR A 261 3.97 -3.79 20.19
C TYR A 261 5.32 -3.14 19.93
N GLN A 262 6.25 -3.12 20.91
CA GLN A 262 7.61 -2.63 20.69
C GLN A 262 8.38 -3.49 19.68
N ASP A 263 8.23 -4.81 19.78
CA ASP A 263 8.82 -5.76 18.84
C ASP A 263 8.18 -5.63 17.46
N ALA A 264 6.86 -5.43 17.42
CA ALA A 264 6.15 -5.21 16.17
C ALA A 264 6.58 -3.90 15.48
N VAL A 265 6.75 -2.79 16.21
CA VAL A 265 7.25 -1.51 15.65
C VAL A 265 8.64 -1.69 15.05
N TRP A 266 9.55 -2.38 15.74
CA TRP A 266 10.89 -2.62 15.20
C TRP A 266 10.84 -3.36 13.86
N GLN A 267 10.01 -4.41 13.77
CA GLN A 267 9.86 -5.20 12.54
C GLN A 267 9.22 -4.40 11.39
N GLN A 268 8.22 -3.58 11.68
CA GLN A 268 7.61 -2.73 10.65
C GLN A 268 8.55 -1.62 10.17
N GLU A 269 9.36 -1.05 11.06
CA GLU A 269 10.37 -0.06 10.66
C GLU A 269 11.49 -0.71 9.82
N ALA A 270 11.93 -1.92 10.18
CA ALA A 270 12.88 -2.70 9.39
C ALA A 270 12.34 -2.94 7.96
N SER A 271 11.07 -3.34 7.84
CA SER A 271 10.39 -3.49 6.55
C SER A 271 10.37 -2.20 5.73
N ALA A 272 9.97 -1.07 6.33
CA ALA A 272 9.92 0.22 5.64
C ALA A 272 11.29 0.67 5.14
N ARG A 273 12.35 0.44 5.91
CA ARG A 273 13.73 0.83 5.56
C ARG A 273 14.28 0.03 4.37
N ILE A 274 13.98 -1.26 4.29
CA ILE A 274 14.32 -2.09 3.13
C ILE A 274 13.60 -1.58 1.88
N ASP A 275 12.31 -1.24 1.99
CA ASP A 275 11.57 -0.63 0.88
C ASP A 275 12.16 0.73 0.48
N HIS A 276 12.54 1.59 1.42
CA HIS A 276 13.16 2.89 1.11
C HIS A 276 14.46 2.72 0.34
N GLU A 277 15.35 1.82 0.77
CA GLU A 277 16.61 1.54 0.09
C GLU A 277 16.36 1.04 -1.34
N HIS A 278 15.41 0.10 -1.51
CA HIS A 278 15.01 -0.39 -2.83
C HIS A 278 14.48 0.74 -3.71
N MET A 279 13.52 1.51 -3.21
CA MET A 279 12.89 2.60 -3.96
C MET A 279 13.91 3.66 -4.41
N ILE A 280 14.84 4.04 -3.55
CA ILE A 280 15.89 5.02 -3.87
C ILE A 280 16.84 4.45 -4.93
N ARG A 281 17.27 3.19 -4.77
CA ARG A 281 18.19 2.51 -5.69
C ARG A 281 17.63 2.39 -7.10
N TYR A 282 16.35 2.03 -7.22
CA TYR A 282 15.72 1.75 -8.51
C TYR A 282 14.83 2.88 -9.03
N GLN A 283 14.85 4.05 -8.39
CA GLN A 283 14.03 5.20 -8.74
C GLN A 283 12.54 4.85 -8.82
N ILE A 284 12.06 4.08 -7.85
CA ILE A 284 10.65 3.70 -7.72
C ILE A 284 10.00 4.72 -6.78
N VAL A 285 8.86 5.28 -7.18
CA VAL A 285 8.10 6.15 -6.28
C VAL A 285 7.30 5.31 -5.27
N PRO A 286 7.06 5.82 -4.06
CA PRO A 286 6.22 5.16 -3.08
C PRO A 286 4.88 4.67 -3.66
N ASP A 287 4.32 3.63 -3.03
CA ASP A 287 3.11 2.91 -3.44
C ASP A 287 3.19 2.10 -4.76
N GLN A 288 4.23 2.24 -5.59
CA GLN A 288 4.50 1.26 -6.66
C GLN A 288 4.87 -0.11 -6.08
N ILE A 289 5.37 -0.11 -4.85
CA ILE A 289 5.48 -1.29 -4.00
C ILE A 289 4.15 -1.46 -3.27
N HIS A 290 3.38 -2.49 -3.66
CA HIS A 290 1.97 -2.67 -3.29
C HIS A 290 1.67 -2.74 -1.78
N ASN A 291 2.64 -3.16 -0.95
CA ASN A 291 2.48 -3.32 0.49
C ASN A 291 3.09 -2.15 1.30
N PHE A 292 3.81 -1.23 0.68
CA PHE A 292 4.53 -0.16 1.37
C PHE A 292 3.61 0.67 2.28
N ALA A 293 2.47 1.14 1.75
CA ALA A 293 1.51 1.92 2.54
C ALA A 293 0.92 1.12 3.71
N HIS A 294 0.66 -0.18 3.50
CA HIS A 294 0.13 -1.06 4.54
C HIS A 294 1.14 -1.33 5.66
N ASN A 295 2.41 -1.54 5.32
CA ASN A 295 3.46 -1.77 6.30
C ASN A 295 3.62 -0.54 7.22
N ASN A 296 3.63 0.66 6.63
CA ASN A 296 3.77 1.92 7.37
C ASN A 296 2.52 2.27 8.20
N GLU A 297 1.29 2.07 7.67
CA GLU A 297 0.08 2.35 8.47
C GLU A 297 -0.03 1.44 9.69
N TRP A 298 0.42 0.18 9.57
CA TRP A 298 0.48 -0.73 10.70
C TRP A 298 1.53 -0.30 11.73
N CYS A 299 2.70 0.19 11.28
CA CYS A 299 3.68 0.78 12.20
C CYS A 299 3.03 1.88 13.06
N ILE A 300 2.28 2.80 12.45
CA ILE A 300 1.55 3.88 13.17
C ILE A 300 0.54 3.31 14.18
N ARG A 301 -0.18 2.24 13.83
CA ARG A 301 -1.11 1.59 14.77
C ARG A 301 -0.39 1.05 16.02
N ASN A 302 0.77 0.43 15.85
CA ASN A 302 1.55 -0.08 16.98
C ASN A 302 2.22 1.03 17.79
N LEU A 303 2.69 2.09 17.16
CA LEU A 303 3.18 3.30 17.84
C LEU A 303 2.07 3.92 18.71
N ASN A 304 0.85 3.99 18.19
CA ASN A 304 -0.33 4.45 18.93
C ASN A 304 -0.65 3.58 20.16
N PHE A 305 -0.42 2.27 20.10
CA PHE A 305 -0.57 1.38 21.26
C PHE A 305 0.50 1.64 22.34
N LEU A 306 1.70 2.06 21.93
CA LEU A 306 2.82 2.39 22.82
C LEU A 306 2.77 3.81 23.39
N GLY A 307 1.79 4.61 23.00
CA GLY A 307 1.74 6.02 23.42
C GLY A 307 2.77 6.93 22.73
N ASP A 308 3.42 6.46 21.66
CA ASP A 308 4.49 7.14 20.92
C ASP A 308 3.87 8.05 19.85
N TYR A 309 3.27 9.15 20.32
CA TYR A 309 2.51 10.10 19.53
C TYR A 309 3.36 10.79 18.47
N GLN A 310 4.56 11.26 18.84
CA GLN A 310 5.41 12.05 17.96
C GLN A 310 5.78 11.23 16.73
N ARG A 311 6.23 9.98 16.89
CA ARG A 311 6.56 9.11 15.76
C ARG A 311 5.33 8.69 14.97
N SER A 312 4.17 8.51 15.62
CA SER A 312 2.90 8.25 14.92
C SER A 312 2.51 9.40 13.97
N VAL A 313 2.55 10.65 14.45
CA VAL A 313 2.25 11.83 13.64
C VAL A 313 3.31 12.04 12.57
N GLU A 314 4.58 11.91 12.92
CA GLU A 314 5.70 12.05 11.99
C GLU A 314 5.58 11.08 10.82
N LEU A 315 5.28 9.81 11.08
CA LEU A 315 5.11 8.80 10.03
C LEU A 315 3.81 9.01 9.24
N ALA A 316 2.70 9.36 9.90
CA ALA A 316 1.44 9.64 9.21
C ALA A 316 1.60 10.83 8.24
N THR A 317 2.19 11.93 8.70
CA THR A 317 2.49 13.11 7.88
C THR A 317 3.49 12.80 6.78
N ASN A 318 4.51 11.96 7.07
CA ASN A 318 5.41 11.49 6.03
C ASN A 318 4.65 10.74 4.92
N MET A 319 3.78 9.79 5.25
CA MET A 319 2.96 9.07 4.26
C MET A 319 2.07 10.02 3.42
N ILE A 320 1.53 11.07 4.03
CA ILE A 320 0.76 12.13 3.33
C ILE A 320 1.66 12.94 2.38
N SER A 321 2.91 13.16 2.75
CA SER A 321 3.87 13.94 1.95
C SER A 321 4.41 13.21 0.71
N LEU A 322 4.25 11.88 0.63
CA LEU A 322 4.74 11.07 -0.50
C LEU A 322 3.96 11.37 -1.80
N PRO A 323 4.57 11.16 -2.98
CA PRO A 323 3.89 11.32 -4.26
C PRO A 323 2.71 10.36 -4.39
N ARG A 324 1.58 10.87 -4.88
CA ARG A 324 0.39 10.07 -5.15
C ARG A 324 0.55 9.34 -6.48
N LEU A 325 0.35 8.02 -6.45
CA LEU A 325 0.26 7.24 -7.68
C LEU A 325 -0.96 7.66 -8.50
N ALA A 326 -0.76 7.87 -9.80
CA ALA A 326 -1.81 8.20 -10.77
C ALA A 326 -2.74 7.01 -11.08
N LYS A 327 -3.52 6.59 -10.08
CA LYS A 327 -4.52 5.54 -10.21
C LYS A 327 -5.89 6.17 -10.44
N PHE A 328 -6.48 5.89 -11.58
CA PHE A 328 -7.80 6.42 -11.94
C PHE A 328 -8.80 5.30 -12.20
N LYS A 329 -10.07 5.56 -11.89
CA LYS A 329 -11.21 4.71 -12.24
C LYS A 329 -12.05 5.44 -13.29
N LYS A 330 -12.47 4.71 -14.32
CA LYS A 330 -13.50 5.19 -15.25
C LYS A 330 -14.86 4.93 -14.61
N GLU A 331 -15.56 6.00 -14.27
CA GLU A 331 -16.96 5.96 -13.87
C GLU A 331 -17.73 6.78 -14.91
N GLU A 332 -18.54 6.10 -15.74
CA GLU A 332 -19.18 6.71 -16.92
C GLU A 332 -18.13 7.30 -17.89
N ASP A 333 -18.31 8.56 -18.31
CA ASP A 333 -17.38 9.28 -19.21
C ASP A 333 -16.31 10.09 -18.44
N GLU A 334 -16.26 10.00 -17.10
CA GLU A 334 -15.30 10.73 -16.25
C GLU A 334 -14.24 9.81 -15.62
N SER A 335 -13.00 10.30 -15.58
CA SER A 335 -11.87 9.62 -14.93
C SER A 335 -11.66 10.20 -13.53
N THR A 336 -11.88 9.40 -12.49
CA THR A 336 -11.77 9.85 -11.10
C THR A 336 -10.54 9.25 -10.42
N TYR A 337 -9.81 10.08 -9.67
CA TYR A 337 -8.65 9.64 -8.90
C TYR A 337 -9.08 8.69 -7.77
N ASP A 338 -8.40 7.55 -7.65
CA ASP A 338 -8.64 6.53 -6.63
C ASP A 338 -7.48 6.42 -5.64
N PRO A 339 -7.58 7.03 -4.45
CA PRO A 339 -6.53 6.94 -3.42
C PRO A 339 -6.53 5.59 -2.69
N SER A 340 -7.39 4.64 -3.06
CA SER A 340 -7.58 3.39 -2.31
C SER A 340 -6.29 2.59 -2.15
N GLY A 341 -5.90 2.37 -0.90
CA GLY A 341 -4.70 1.60 -0.52
C GLY A 341 -3.39 2.39 -0.59
N SER A 342 -3.45 3.69 -0.85
CA SER A 342 -2.26 4.56 -0.95
C SER A 342 -1.75 5.04 0.42
N SER A 343 -0.49 5.46 0.43
CA SER A 343 0.13 6.17 1.55
C SER A 343 -0.63 7.46 1.89
N TRP A 344 -1.15 8.18 0.88
CA TRP A 344 -2.00 9.35 1.08
C TRP A 344 -3.26 9.02 1.88
N GLN A 345 -4.02 8.00 1.47
CA GLN A 345 -5.25 7.62 2.16
C GLN A 345 -4.97 7.15 3.59
N TYR A 346 -4.03 6.22 3.74
CA TYR A 346 -3.74 5.65 5.05
C TYR A 346 -3.10 6.66 5.99
N GLY A 347 -2.19 7.50 5.49
CA GLY A 347 -1.57 8.58 6.27
C GLY A 347 -2.62 9.52 6.87
N ARG A 348 -3.61 9.95 6.07
CA ARG A 348 -4.72 10.81 6.56
C ARG A 348 -5.59 10.12 7.59
N ILE A 349 -5.98 8.86 7.35
CA ILE A 349 -6.75 8.06 8.31
C ILE A 349 -5.98 7.92 9.63
N ARG A 350 -4.69 7.61 9.55
CA ARG A 350 -3.83 7.39 10.72
C ARG A 350 -3.52 8.68 11.47
N LEU A 351 -3.36 9.80 10.77
CA LEU A 351 -3.21 11.13 11.38
C LEU A 351 -4.46 11.46 12.20
N ARG A 352 -5.64 11.44 11.59
CA ARG A 352 -6.91 11.66 12.31
C ARG A 352 -7.06 10.75 13.52
N ASP A 353 -6.86 9.44 13.34
CA ASP A 353 -7.01 8.46 14.42
C ASP A 353 -6.04 8.73 15.57
N THR A 354 -4.82 9.19 15.26
CA THR A 354 -3.79 9.55 16.24
C THR A 354 -4.18 10.82 16.99
N LEU A 355 -4.54 11.89 16.29
CA LEU A 355 -4.95 13.16 16.91
C LEU A 355 -6.15 12.97 17.85
N VAL A 356 -7.17 12.22 17.42
CA VAL A 356 -8.34 11.89 18.25
C VAL A 356 -7.94 11.05 19.46
N ARG A 357 -7.08 10.04 19.27
CA ARG A 357 -6.65 9.12 20.33
C ARG A 357 -5.87 9.81 21.44
N PHE A 358 -5.02 10.78 21.09
CA PHE A 358 -4.19 11.53 22.03
C PHE A 358 -4.78 12.88 22.43
N GLU A 359 -6.04 13.13 22.08
CA GLU A 359 -6.79 14.33 22.44
C GLU A 359 -6.15 15.64 21.97
N GLN A 360 -5.53 15.61 20.78
CA GLN A 360 -4.89 16.77 20.16
C GLN A 360 -5.92 17.56 19.37
N TRP A 361 -6.83 18.21 20.10
CA TRP A 361 -8.04 18.82 19.54
C TRP A 361 -7.77 20.03 18.67
N ASP A 362 -6.89 20.94 19.09
CA ASP A 362 -6.54 22.13 18.31
C ASP A 362 -5.90 21.75 16.97
N GLU A 363 -5.01 20.75 17.00
CA GLU A 363 -4.37 20.18 15.81
C GLU A 363 -5.41 19.58 14.86
N LEU A 364 -6.34 18.78 15.40
CA LEU A 364 -7.40 18.15 14.62
C LEU A 364 -8.29 19.19 13.94
N ILE A 365 -8.66 20.27 14.63
CA ILE A 365 -9.46 21.36 14.06
C ILE A 365 -8.69 22.03 12.93
N ARG A 366 -7.43 22.40 13.16
CA ARG A 366 -6.60 23.06 12.13
C ARG A 366 -6.48 22.21 10.87
N GLU A 367 -6.14 20.94 11.04
CA GLU A 367 -5.99 20.03 9.90
C GLU A 367 -7.31 19.75 9.17
N ALA A 368 -8.44 19.81 9.87
CA ALA A 368 -9.76 19.57 9.29
C ALA A 368 -10.35 20.79 8.56
N GLU A 369 -10.07 22.01 9.01
CA GLU A 369 -10.63 23.24 8.44
C GLU A 369 -9.84 23.77 7.24
N SER A 370 -8.51 23.69 7.30
CA SER A 370 -7.63 24.24 6.25
C SER A 370 -6.45 23.35 5.88
N GLY A 371 -6.23 22.24 6.59
CA GLY A 371 -5.10 21.34 6.39
C GLY A 371 -5.45 20.06 5.63
N VAL A 372 -4.80 18.95 6.02
CA VAL A 372 -4.85 17.69 5.26
C VAL A 372 -6.01 16.76 5.61
N LEU A 373 -6.86 17.11 6.57
CA LEU A 373 -7.99 16.28 7.03
C LEU A 373 -9.37 16.76 6.52
N VAL A 374 -9.39 17.64 5.52
CA VAL A 374 -10.63 18.06 4.82
C VAL A 374 -11.34 16.86 4.19
N PRO A 375 -12.67 16.69 4.33
CA PRO A 375 -13.38 15.54 3.78
C PRO A 375 -13.21 15.35 2.27
N ASP A 376 -12.98 14.10 1.85
CA ASP A 376 -12.91 13.68 0.44
C ASP A 376 -13.78 12.44 0.17
N ASP A 377 -14.52 11.98 1.19
CA ASP A 377 -15.36 10.77 1.22
C ASP A 377 -14.66 9.45 0.81
N LYS A 378 -13.33 9.46 0.72
CA LYS A 378 -12.50 8.27 0.45
C LYS A 378 -11.56 7.98 1.63
N SER A 379 -10.79 8.96 2.06
CA SER A 379 -9.90 8.89 3.22
C SER A 379 -10.59 9.41 4.48
N ILE A 380 -11.24 10.58 4.39
CA ILE A 380 -11.98 11.21 5.48
C ILE A 380 -13.42 11.38 5.05
N LYS A 381 -14.33 10.62 5.68
CA LYS A 381 -15.77 10.69 5.42
C LYS A 381 -16.38 11.90 6.10
N GLN A 382 -17.32 12.56 5.42
CA GLN A 382 -17.98 13.76 5.96
C GLN A 382 -18.62 13.51 7.35
N ASN A 383 -19.28 12.36 7.56
CA ASN A 383 -19.90 12.05 8.86
C ASN A 383 -18.86 11.86 9.99
N GLU A 384 -17.69 11.28 9.67
CA GLU A 384 -16.61 11.09 10.66
C GLU A 384 -15.92 12.43 10.97
N HIS A 385 -15.75 13.27 9.96
CA HIS A 385 -15.26 14.64 10.13
C HIS A 385 -16.16 15.42 11.09
N ASP A 386 -17.47 15.48 10.83
CA ASP A 386 -18.39 16.22 11.71
C ASP A 386 -18.42 15.66 13.14
N ARG A 387 -18.33 14.34 13.29
CA ARG A 387 -18.21 13.69 14.61
C ARG A 387 -16.96 14.19 15.35
N PHE A 388 -15.78 14.02 14.76
CA PHE A 388 -14.52 14.26 15.48
C PHE A 388 -14.16 15.74 15.61
N VAL A 389 -14.45 16.56 14.61
CA VAL A 389 -14.28 18.02 14.71
C VAL A 389 -15.29 18.62 15.68
N GLY A 390 -16.54 18.12 15.70
CA GLY A 390 -17.53 18.51 16.70
C GLY A 390 -17.07 18.19 18.12
N ILE A 391 -16.50 16.99 18.35
CA ILE A 391 -15.90 16.61 19.63
C ILE A 391 -14.77 17.58 20.01
N ALA A 392 -13.84 17.81 19.09
CA ALA A 392 -12.71 18.71 19.33
C ALA A 392 -13.16 20.12 19.69
N LYS A 393 -14.17 20.66 19.00
CA LYS A 393 -14.72 22.00 19.27
C LYS A 393 -15.43 22.09 20.63
N TYR A 394 -16.11 21.02 21.08
CA TYR A 394 -16.61 20.99 22.46
C TYR A 394 -15.47 21.04 23.48
N GLU A 395 -14.44 20.23 23.26
CA GLU A 395 -13.28 20.15 24.18
C GLU A 395 -12.44 21.43 24.21
N THR A 396 -12.37 22.18 23.11
CA THR A 396 -11.68 23.48 23.04
C THR A 396 -12.58 24.67 23.41
N GLY A 397 -13.85 24.43 23.75
CA GLY A 397 -14.80 25.45 24.20
C GLY A 397 -15.48 26.26 23.08
N ASN A 398 -15.28 25.91 21.81
CA ASN A 398 -16.01 26.49 20.69
C ASN A 398 -17.40 25.84 20.54
N LEU A 399 -18.29 26.15 21.49
CA LEU A 399 -19.61 25.51 21.60
C LEU A 399 -20.49 25.78 20.36
N ASP A 400 -20.47 27.00 19.83
CA ASP A 400 -21.26 27.36 18.65
C ASP A 400 -20.81 26.57 17.42
N GLY A 401 -19.51 26.49 17.19
CA GLY A 401 -18.95 25.67 16.10
C GLY A 401 -19.22 24.18 16.29
N ALA A 402 -19.16 23.67 17.52
CA ALA A 402 -19.50 22.28 17.82
C ALA A 402 -20.98 21.95 17.53
N ASN A 403 -21.89 22.87 17.89
CA ASN A 403 -23.32 22.74 17.63
C ASN A 403 -23.65 22.73 16.13
N VAL A 404 -22.86 23.41 15.29
CA VAL A 404 -23.00 23.32 13.82
C VAL A 404 -22.77 21.89 13.34
N HIS A 405 -21.69 21.24 13.78
CA HIS A 405 -21.40 19.85 13.36
C HIS A 405 -22.44 18.85 13.89
N LEU A 406 -22.95 19.06 15.11
CA LEU A 406 -24.08 18.29 15.66
C LEU A 406 -25.32 18.45 14.78
N GLY A 407 -25.70 19.69 14.46
CA GLY A 407 -26.84 19.98 13.58
C GLY A 407 -26.71 19.33 12.20
N ASN A 408 -25.53 19.35 11.59
CA ASN A 408 -25.27 18.68 10.32
C ASN A 408 -25.50 17.16 10.39
N LEU A 409 -25.14 16.52 11.51
CA LEU A 409 -25.36 15.08 11.71
C LEU A 409 -26.84 14.77 11.96
N GLU A 410 -27.54 15.58 12.76
CA GLU A 410 -28.97 15.46 13.01
C GLU A 410 -29.80 15.65 11.73
N GLU A 411 -29.43 16.61 10.88
CA GLU A 411 -30.08 16.85 9.59
C GLU A 411 -29.94 15.63 8.68
N ARG A 412 -28.71 15.12 8.48
CA ARG A 412 -28.50 13.91 7.66
C ARG A 412 -29.17 12.66 8.22
N LEU A 413 -29.21 12.51 9.55
CA LEU A 413 -29.96 11.44 10.20
C LEU A 413 -31.44 11.54 9.83
N LYS A 414 -32.05 12.71 10.02
CA LYS A 414 -33.46 12.95 9.69
C LYS A 414 -33.75 12.73 8.22
N GLU A 415 -32.88 13.19 7.31
CA GLU A 415 -33.01 12.94 5.88
C GLU A 415 -33.01 11.45 5.54
N LYS A 416 -32.12 10.68 6.17
CA LYS A 416 -32.05 9.22 6.00
C LYS A 416 -33.29 8.51 6.55
N GLU A 417 -33.81 8.95 7.69
CA GLU A 417 -35.07 8.44 8.25
C GLU A 417 -36.27 8.72 7.34
N VAL A 418 -36.38 9.94 6.79
CA VAL A 418 -37.42 10.28 5.81
C VAL A 418 -37.32 9.41 4.55
N LYS A 419 -36.10 9.18 4.04
CA LYS A 419 -35.87 8.28 2.90
C LYS A 419 -36.27 6.84 3.21
N ARG A 420 -35.93 6.33 4.41
CA ARG A 420 -36.35 5.01 4.88
C ARG A 420 -37.88 4.90 4.93
N ASP A 421 -38.55 5.86 5.55
CA ASP A 421 -40.01 5.81 5.74
C ASP A 421 -40.74 5.84 4.40
N LYS A 422 -40.23 6.64 3.44
CA LYS A 422 -40.70 6.61 2.05
C LYS A 422 -40.47 5.26 1.39
N ALA A 423 -39.27 4.67 1.51
CA ALA A 423 -38.97 3.36 0.91
C ALA A 423 -39.86 2.25 1.49
N ILE A 424 -40.15 2.29 2.80
CA ILE A 424 -41.09 1.37 3.46
C ILE A 424 -42.51 1.55 2.91
N ALA A 425 -42.98 2.80 2.76
CA ALA A 425 -44.31 3.08 2.22
C ALA A 425 -44.46 2.66 0.75
N ASP A 426 -43.42 2.89 -0.07
CA ASP A 426 -43.37 2.48 -1.46
C ASP A 426 -43.34 0.94 -1.59
N ALA A 427 -42.58 0.25 -0.73
CA ALA A 427 -42.54 -1.20 -0.67
C ALA A 427 -43.87 -1.81 -0.23
N GLU A 428 -44.55 -1.19 0.74
CA GLU A 428 -45.89 -1.58 1.18
C GLU A 428 -46.91 -1.46 0.04
N THR A 429 -46.91 -0.33 -0.67
CA THR A 429 -47.81 -0.08 -1.81
C THR A 429 -47.57 -1.10 -2.91
N LYS A 430 -46.30 -1.29 -3.34
CA LYS A 430 -45.94 -2.27 -4.37
C LYS A 430 -46.33 -3.70 -3.99
N ALA A 431 -46.16 -4.08 -2.72
CA ALA A 431 -46.56 -5.42 -2.25
C ALA A 431 -48.07 -5.61 -2.27
N LYS A 432 -48.86 -4.59 -1.89
CA LYS A 432 -50.33 -4.61 -1.98
C LYS A 432 -50.79 -4.71 -3.44
N ASP A 433 -50.22 -3.90 -4.33
CA ASP A 433 -50.56 -3.89 -5.76
C ASP A 433 -50.21 -5.23 -6.44
N ALA A 434 -49.18 -5.92 -5.96
CA ALA A 434 -48.80 -7.26 -6.39
C ALA A 434 -49.66 -8.39 -5.78
N GLY A 435 -50.71 -8.07 -5.03
CA GLY A 435 -51.61 -9.05 -4.40
C GLY A 435 -50.94 -9.90 -3.31
N LYS A 436 -49.89 -9.40 -2.65
CA LYS A 436 -49.23 -10.12 -1.55
C LYS A 436 -50.14 -10.18 -0.32
N ASP A 437 -50.02 -11.26 0.43
CA ASP A 437 -50.67 -11.42 1.74
C ASP A 437 -50.00 -10.54 2.81
N GLU A 438 -50.59 -10.46 4.01
CA GLU A 438 -50.06 -9.63 5.11
C GLU A 438 -48.61 -9.95 5.44
N LYS A 439 -48.22 -11.24 5.39
CA LYS A 439 -46.85 -11.68 5.62
C LYS A 439 -45.90 -11.18 4.52
N GLY A 440 -46.32 -11.24 3.26
CA GLY A 440 -45.57 -10.73 2.13
C GLY A 440 -45.39 -9.21 2.19
N ILE A 441 -46.43 -8.47 2.59
CA ILE A 441 -46.35 -7.01 2.79
C ILE A 441 -45.37 -6.67 3.91
N LYS A 442 -45.47 -7.36 5.06
CA LYS A 442 -44.53 -7.18 6.18
C LYS A 442 -43.09 -7.44 5.76
N THR A 443 -42.85 -8.53 5.04
CA THR A 443 -41.50 -8.90 4.56
C THR A 443 -40.93 -7.83 3.61
N ALA A 444 -41.75 -7.26 2.74
CA ALA A 444 -41.33 -6.18 1.84
C ALA A 444 -40.93 -4.92 2.61
N LYS A 445 -41.72 -4.53 3.62
CA LYS A 445 -41.42 -3.39 4.51
C LYS A 445 -40.12 -3.59 5.28
N GLU A 446 -39.94 -4.75 5.91
CA GLU A 446 -38.72 -5.09 6.67
C GLU A 446 -37.49 -5.12 5.77
N SER A 447 -37.64 -5.60 4.52
CA SER A 447 -36.54 -5.60 3.54
C SER A 447 -36.13 -4.18 3.16
N ALA A 448 -37.10 -3.31 2.89
CA ALA A 448 -36.84 -1.90 2.60
C ALA A 448 -36.23 -1.16 3.80
N GLU A 449 -36.71 -1.41 5.02
CA GLU A 449 -36.13 -0.84 6.24
C GLU A 449 -34.66 -1.25 6.44
N LYS A 450 -34.35 -2.52 6.20
CA LYS A 450 -33.02 -3.10 6.41
C LYS A 450 -31.94 -2.41 5.58
N GLU A 451 -32.27 -1.86 4.42
CA GLU A 451 -31.34 -1.12 3.56
C GLU A 451 -30.80 0.16 4.23
N PHE A 452 -31.56 0.77 5.14
CA PHE A 452 -31.19 2.02 5.82
C PHE A 452 -30.69 1.83 7.25
N LYS A 453 -30.97 0.67 7.86
CA LYS A 453 -30.74 0.41 9.28
C LYS A 453 -29.32 0.74 9.73
N LYS A 454 -28.31 0.24 9.02
CA LYS A 454 -26.88 0.42 9.39
C LYS A 454 -26.47 1.90 9.35
N ASP A 455 -26.89 2.63 8.30
CA ASP A 455 -26.55 4.05 8.13
C ASP A 455 -27.19 4.90 9.24
N ILE A 456 -28.47 4.65 9.54
CA ILE A 456 -29.22 5.35 10.59
C ILE A 456 -28.62 5.05 11.96
N GLU A 457 -28.33 3.78 12.28
CA GLU A 457 -27.68 3.39 13.53
C GLU A 457 -26.30 4.06 13.70
N THR A 458 -25.53 4.15 12.61
CA THR A 458 -24.21 4.80 12.61
C THR A 458 -24.34 6.32 12.84
N LEU A 459 -25.24 6.99 12.13
CA LEU A 459 -25.48 8.43 12.28
C LEU A 459 -26.02 8.77 13.67
N GLN A 460 -27.00 8.01 14.17
CA GLN A 460 -27.52 8.16 15.52
C GLN A 460 -26.43 8.01 16.57
N ASN A 461 -25.51 7.07 16.39
CA ASN A 461 -24.37 6.90 17.28
C ASN A 461 -23.45 8.13 17.28
N TYR A 462 -23.21 8.76 16.13
CA TYR A 462 -22.39 9.98 16.04
C TYR A 462 -23.08 11.20 16.68
N VAL A 463 -24.40 11.33 16.49
CA VAL A 463 -25.23 12.33 17.18
C VAL A 463 -25.15 12.13 18.70
N ASN A 464 -25.34 10.90 19.17
CA ASN A 464 -25.24 10.56 20.58
C ASN A 464 -23.86 10.91 21.16
N ASP A 465 -22.78 10.67 20.42
CA ASP A 465 -21.41 11.00 20.84
C ASP A 465 -21.30 12.51 21.11
N LEU A 466 -21.77 13.35 20.18
CA LEU A 466 -21.76 14.80 20.35
C LEU A 466 -22.72 15.30 21.44
N LEU A 467 -23.87 14.65 21.65
CA LEU A 467 -24.79 15.02 22.75
C LEU A 467 -24.17 14.80 24.13
N VAL A 468 -23.33 13.77 24.29
CA VAL A 468 -22.57 13.57 25.54
C VAL A 468 -21.61 14.73 25.78
N TYR A 469 -20.85 15.14 24.76
CA TYR A 469 -19.91 16.26 24.89
C TYR A 469 -20.63 17.59 25.10
N GLN A 470 -21.76 17.80 24.43
CA GLN A 470 -22.62 18.96 24.64
C GLN A 470 -23.06 19.06 26.11
N ALA A 471 -23.53 17.95 26.70
CA ALA A 471 -23.97 17.90 28.09
C ALA A 471 -22.81 18.15 29.07
N LEU A 472 -21.64 17.57 28.82
CA LEU A 472 -20.45 17.73 29.65
C LEU A 472 -19.81 19.12 29.54
N SER A 473 -20.03 19.85 28.44
CA SER A 473 -19.48 21.18 28.21
C SER A 473 -20.33 22.33 28.76
N GLN A 474 -21.52 22.03 29.31
CA GLN A 474 -22.36 23.03 29.98
C GLN A 474 -21.67 23.57 31.25
N THR A 475 -22.04 24.78 31.67
CA THR A 475 -21.55 25.39 32.91
C THR A 475 -22.72 25.69 33.86
N PRO A 476 -22.95 24.88 34.93
CA PRO A 476 -22.24 23.64 35.26
C PRO A 476 -22.59 22.47 34.31
N PRO A 477 -21.76 21.41 34.24
CA PRO A 477 -22.03 20.25 33.39
C PRO A 477 -23.34 19.55 33.72
N ASN A 478 -24.08 19.13 32.70
CA ASN A 478 -25.33 18.37 32.86
C ASN A 478 -25.07 16.87 32.87
N LEU A 479 -24.65 16.37 34.04
CA LEU A 479 -24.25 14.97 34.22
C LEU A 479 -25.40 13.98 33.96
N ASP A 480 -26.64 14.35 34.29
CA ASP A 480 -27.80 13.48 34.10
C ASP A 480 -28.15 13.31 32.62
N ALA A 481 -28.03 14.38 31.81
CA ALA A 481 -28.16 14.29 30.36
C ALA A 481 -27.06 13.41 29.75
N ALA A 482 -25.79 13.58 30.18
CA ALA A 482 -24.69 12.75 29.72
C ALA A 482 -24.92 11.26 30.07
N LYS A 483 -25.23 10.93 31.33
CA LYS A 483 -25.51 9.55 31.78
C LYS A 483 -26.69 8.90 31.08
N LYS A 484 -27.66 9.69 30.59
CA LYS A 484 -28.80 9.17 29.83
C LYS A 484 -28.38 8.64 28.45
N VAL A 485 -27.42 9.30 27.79
CA VAL A 485 -26.99 8.97 26.42
C VAL A 485 -25.81 8.00 26.40
N LEU A 486 -24.93 8.05 27.40
CA LEU A 486 -23.73 7.21 27.49
C LEU A 486 -23.93 5.69 27.29
N PRO A 487 -25.03 5.07 27.76
CA PRO A 487 -25.31 3.65 27.51
C PRO A 487 -25.57 3.31 26.04
N ASP A 488 -26.01 4.28 25.24
CA ASP A 488 -26.38 4.09 23.83
C ASP A 488 -25.20 4.28 22.87
N LEU A 489 -24.04 4.73 23.38
CA LEU A 489 -22.83 4.86 22.59
C LEU A 489 -22.26 3.48 22.22
N LYS A 490 -22.05 3.29 20.92
CA LYS A 490 -21.44 2.12 20.29
C LYS A 490 -20.19 2.57 19.53
N ASP A 491 -19.37 1.62 19.09
CA ASP A 491 -18.20 1.88 18.23
C ASP A 491 -17.29 3.02 18.76
N ILE A 492 -17.06 3.00 20.07
CA ILE A 492 -16.18 3.90 20.82
C ILE A 492 -15.10 3.08 21.53
N ALA A 493 -13.87 3.60 21.55
CA ALA A 493 -12.79 2.97 22.31
C ALA A 493 -13.17 2.89 23.80
N LYS A 494 -13.07 1.70 24.41
CA LYS A 494 -13.49 1.47 25.80
C LYS A 494 -12.78 2.39 26.80
N ALA A 495 -11.51 2.73 26.55
CA ALA A 495 -10.77 3.67 27.39
C ALA A 495 -11.41 5.07 27.37
N ARG A 496 -11.75 5.59 26.18
CA ARG A 496 -12.49 6.85 26.03
C ARG A 496 -13.86 6.77 26.68
N HIS A 497 -14.59 5.66 26.51
CA HIS A 497 -15.89 5.46 27.13
C HIS A 497 -15.82 5.49 28.66
N ALA A 498 -14.82 4.81 29.25
CA ALA A 498 -14.55 4.84 30.68
C ALA A 498 -14.29 6.28 31.18
N MET A 499 -13.50 7.07 30.45
CA MET A 499 -13.23 8.46 30.79
C MET A 499 -14.48 9.35 30.72
N LEU A 500 -15.37 9.12 29.74
CA LEU A 500 -16.64 9.85 29.67
C LEU A 500 -17.58 9.53 30.84
N TRP A 501 -17.65 8.27 31.27
CA TRP A 501 -18.40 7.90 32.48
C TRP A 501 -17.80 8.50 33.76
N HIS A 502 -16.46 8.55 33.84
CA HIS A 502 -15.76 9.23 34.93
C HIS A 502 -16.12 10.72 34.98
N ARG A 503 -16.04 11.42 33.83
CA ARG A 503 -16.46 12.83 33.70
C ARG A 503 -17.94 13.06 34.02
N ALA A 504 -18.79 12.07 33.73
CA ALA A 504 -20.21 12.09 34.06
C ALA A 504 -20.51 11.78 35.56
N GLY A 505 -19.48 11.52 36.36
CA GLY A 505 -19.56 11.30 37.81
C GLY A 505 -19.86 9.86 38.24
N ASP A 506 -19.87 8.89 37.33
CA ASP A 506 -20.09 7.47 37.65
C ASP A 506 -18.78 6.68 37.63
N ASN A 507 -18.06 6.76 38.75
CA ASN A 507 -16.79 6.06 38.91
C ASN A 507 -16.95 4.53 38.92
N ALA A 508 -18.09 4.00 39.33
CA ALA A 508 -18.31 2.55 39.34
C ALA A 508 -18.34 2.01 37.92
N LYS A 509 -19.11 2.65 37.04
CA LYS A 509 -19.16 2.27 35.62
C LYS A 509 -17.84 2.56 34.90
N ALA A 510 -17.18 3.66 35.24
CA ALA A 510 -15.88 4.02 34.68
C ALA A 510 -14.81 2.96 35.00
N ILE A 511 -14.74 2.46 36.25
CA ILE A 511 -13.80 1.40 36.65
C ILE A 511 -14.07 0.10 35.88
N GLU A 512 -15.34 -0.33 35.79
CA GLU A 512 -15.73 -1.53 35.04
C GLU A 512 -15.27 -1.45 33.57
N LEU A 513 -15.51 -0.30 32.92
CA LEU A 513 -15.10 -0.09 31.53
C LEU A 513 -13.59 0.02 31.38
N ALA A 514 -12.88 0.62 32.34
CA ALA A 514 -11.42 0.69 32.32
C ALA A 514 -10.77 -0.69 32.46
N GLU A 515 -11.30 -1.55 33.34
CA GLU A 515 -10.88 -2.96 33.44
C GLU A 515 -11.14 -3.71 32.12
N SER A 516 -12.31 -3.51 31.52
CA SER A 516 -12.65 -4.09 30.21
C SER A 516 -11.75 -3.56 29.10
N ALA A 517 -11.32 -2.29 29.17
CA ALA A 517 -10.40 -1.67 28.24
C ALA A 517 -9.02 -2.31 28.32
N VAL A 518 -8.46 -2.44 29.53
CA VAL A 518 -7.15 -3.09 29.76
C VAL A 518 -7.17 -4.54 29.30
N LYS A 519 -8.26 -5.28 29.55
CA LYS A 519 -8.38 -6.66 29.09
C LYS A 519 -8.39 -6.80 27.56
N SER A 520 -9.02 -5.87 26.84
CA SER A 520 -9.06 -5.92 25.37
C SER A 520 -7.87 -5.23 24.69
N GLY A 521 -7.19 -4.33 25.39
CA GLY A 521 -5.99 -3.62 24.92
C GLY A 521 -4.78 -4.04 25.76
N GLU A 522 -4.57 -5.34 25.91
CA GLU A 522 -3.39 -5.88 26.59
C GLU A 522 -2.13 -5.34 25.89
N GLY A 523 -1.13 -4.93 26.68
CA GLY A 523 0.10 -4.29 26.16
C GLY A 523 -0.06 -2.84 25.69
N GLU A 524 -1.27 -2.26 25.69
CA GLU A 524 -1.49 -0.87 25.29
C GLU A 524 -1.34 0.12 26.47
N VAL A 525 -0.75 1.28 26.19
CA VAL A 525 -0.50 2.34 27.17
C VAL A 525 -1.78 3.05 27.60
N LEU A 526 -2.62 3.47 26.65
CA LEU A 526 -3.79 4.32 26.95
C LEU A 526 -4.88 3.63 27.80
N PRO A 527 -5.26 2.37 27.55
CA PRO A 527 -6.17 1.65 28.43
C PRO A 527 -5.68 1.56 29.87
N LEU A 528 -4.39 1.25 30.06
CA LEU A 528 -3.80 1.11 31.38
C LEU A 528 -3.61 2.47 32.08
N ALA A 529 -3.20 3.51 31.35
CA ALA A 529 -3.16 4.88 31.85
C ALA A 529 -4.55 5.38 32.29
N THR A 530 -5.59 5.04 31.52
CA THR A 530 -6.99 5.34 31.86
C THR A 530 -7.39 4.65 33.16
N GLN A 531 -7.07 3.36 33.31
CA GLN A 531 -7.35 2.62 34.54
C GLN A 531 -6.64 3.23 35.75
N VAL A 532 -5.34 3.55 35.62
CA VAL A 532 -4.56 4.21 36.68
C VAL A 532 -5.21 5.53 37.09
N SER A 533 -5.55 6.38 36.12
CA SER A 533 -6.16 7.70 36.39
C SER A 533 -7.51 7.57 37.11
N ILE A 534 -8.39 6.70 36.64
CA ILE A 534 -9.72 6.50 37.23
C ILE A 534 -9.63 5.89 38.63
N LEU A 535 -8.78 4.88 38.83
CA LEU A 535 -8.57 4.27 40.15
C LEU A 535 -8.00 5.29 41.15
N HIS A 536 -7.03 6.09 40.72
CA HIS A 536 -6.45 7.15 41.54
C HIS A 536 -7.52 8.18 41.95
N ALA A 537 -8.29 8.68 40.97
CA ALA A 537 -9.37 9.64 41.21
C ALA A 537 -10.50 9.08 42.10
N ALA A 538 -10.75 7.78 42.04
CA ALA A 538 -11.71 7.08 42.90
C ALA A 538 -11.16 6.76 44.31
N GLY A 539 -9.93 7.17 44.64
CA GLY A 539 -9.30 6.93 45.94
C GLY A 539 -8.76 5.50 46.15
N LYS A 540 -8.77 4.66 45.11
CA LYS A 540 -8.27 3.27 45.14
C LYS A 540 -6.76 3.21 44.89
N LYS A 541 -5.99 3.86 45.77
CA LYS A 541 -4.54 4.09 45.57
C LYS A 541 -3.72 2.81 45.40
N GLU A 542 -4.01 1.75 46.15
CA GLU A 542 -3.27 0.48 46.05
C GLU A 542 -3.52 -0.23 44.71
N GLU A 543 -4.77 -0.25 44.24
CA GLU A 543 -5.13 -0.78 42.92
C GLU A 543 -4.47 0.05 41.81
N ALA A 544 -4.51 1.38 41.94
CA ALA A 544 -3.86 2.30 40.99
C ALA A 544 -2.35 2.07 40.94
N LYS A 545 -1.68 1.94 42.10
CA LYS A 545 -0.25 1.66 42.18
C LYS A 545 0.13 0.35 41.52
N LYS A 546 -0.65 -0.71 41.76
CA LYS A 546 -0.45 -2.01 41.10
C LYS A 546 -0.54 -1.92 39.58
N ALA A 547 -1.56 -1.21 39.05
CA ALA A 547 -1.69 -0.98 37.61
C ALA A 547 -0.55 -0.11 37.07
N PHE A 548 -0.12 0.89 37.85
CA PHE A 548 0.97 1.79 37.47
C PHE A 548 2.29 1.03 37.31
N GLU A 549 2.63 0.07 38.18
CA GLU A 549 3.89 -0.68 38.04
C GLU A 549 4.02 -1.37 36.68
N THR A 550 2.93 -1.93 36.14
CA THR A 550 2.90 -2.48 34.77
C THR A 550 3.04 -1.38 33.70
N LEU A 551 2.41 -0.23 33.92
CA LEU A 551 2.44 0.89 32.98
C LEU A 551 3.85 1.44 32.77
N ARG A 552 4.71 1.38 33.80
CA ARG A 552 6.08 1.93 33.75
C ARG A 552 6.91 1.35 32.62
N THR A 553 6.78 0.06 32.33
CA THR A 553 7.52 -0.60 31.25
C THR A 553 6.85 -0.43 29.89
N LEU A 554 5.51 -0.46 29.85
CA LEU A 554 4.75 -0.28 28.60
C LEU A 554 4.92 1.14 28.03
N ALA A 555 4.86 2.15 28.90
CA ALA A 555 4.94 3.56 28.56
C ALA A 555 6.38 4.08 28.38
N TYR A 556 7.37 3.19 28.21
CA TYR A 556 8.78 3.59 28.12
C TYR A 556 9.04 4.61 26.99
N ASN A 557 8.40 4.43 25.83
CA ASN A 557 8.52 5.30 24.67
C ASN A 557 7.35 6.30 24.54
N SER A 558 6.47 6.41 25.54
CA SER A 558 5.27 7.23 25.39
C SER A 558 5.55 8.72 25.60
N ASP A 559 4.89 9.56 24.81
CA ASP A 559 5.00 11.02 24.92
C ASP A 559 4.04 11.63 25.94
N ASP A 560 4.45 12.72 26.57
CA ASP A 560 3.64 13.48 27.54
C ASP A 560 2.70 14.52 26.86
N VAL A 561 2.21 14.25 25.65
CA VAL A 561 1.36 15.20 24.88
C VAL A 561 -0.12 15.08 25.20
N SER A 562 -0.59 13.90 25.57
CA SER A 562 -2.00 13.69 25.93
C SER A 562 -2.22 14.17 27.37
N PRO A 563 -3.32 14.90 27.66
CA PRO A 563 -3.65 15.30 29.03
C PRO A 563 -3.65 14.13 30.02
N LEU A 564 -4.13 12.96 29.58
CA LEU A 564 -4.12 11.74 30.37
C LEU A 564 -2.68 11.31 30.73
N ILE A 565 -1.78 11.22 29.75
CA ILE A 565 -0.41 10.74 29.97
C ILE A 565 0.39 11.78 30.79
N ALA A 566 0.24 13.07 30.47
CA ALA A 566 0.89 14.16 31.19
C ALA A 566 0.55 14.17 32.70
N SER A 567 -0.68 13.79 33.05
CA SER A 567 -1.13 13.70 34.45
C SER A 567 -0.42 12.61 35.27
N LEU A 568 0.13 11.58 34.60
CA LEU A 568 0.69 10.39 35.26
C LEU A 568 1.88 10.72 36.16
N SER A 569 2.68 11.74 35.83
CA SER A 569 3.81 12.16 36.67
C SER A 569 3.35 12.68 38.04
N GLY A 570 2.21 13.38 38.09
CA GLY A 570 1.58 13.79 39.35
C GLY A 570 1.06 12.59 40.15
N ILE A 571 0.38 11.66 39.47
CA ILE A 571 -0.14 10.43 40.07
C ILE A 571 1.01 9.57 40.61
N ALA A 572 2.12 9.42 39.87
CA ALA A 572 3.29 8.67 40.29
C ALA A 572 3.85 9.19 41.61
N LYS A 573 3.98 10.53 41.72
CA LYS A 573 4.42 11.21 42.95
C LYS A 573 3.46 10.93 44.12
N ASP A 574 2.16 11.05 43.91
CA ASP A 574 1.14 10.80 44.94
C ASP A 574 1.07 9.34 45.42
N LEU A 575 1.50 8.40 44.57
CA LEU A 575 1.61 6.97 44.87
C LEU A 575 2.98 6.56 45.44
N GLY A 576 3.91 7.52 45.57
CA GLY A 576 5.26 7.31 46.10
C GLY A 576 6.18 6.56 45.15
N LEU A 577 5.99 6.71 43.84
CA LEU A 577 6.86 6.17 42.79
C LEU A 577 8.02 7.13 42.46
N PRO A 578 9.12 6.65 41.86
CA PRO A 578 10.24 7.51 41.44
C PRO A 578 9.81 8.59 40.44
N GLU A 579 10.46 9.76 40.48
CA GLU A 579 10.21 10.87 39.55
C GLU A 579 10.37 10.45 38.07
N LYS A 580 11.46 9.73 37.77
CA LYS A 580 11.61 9.00 36.50
C LYS A 580 10.91 7.65 36.62
N TRP A 581 9.59 7.66 36.44
CA TRP A 581 8.75 6.48 36.65
C TRP A 581 8.82 5.47 35.49
N ARG A 582 9.06 5.90 34.24
CA ARG A 582 9.22 5.02 33.07
C ARG A 582 10.47 4.14 33.20
N VAL A 583 10.34 2.87 32.81
CA VAL A 583 11.41 1.87 32.92
C VAL A 583 11.61 1.18 31.57
N LYS A 584 12.86 1.08 31.11
CA LYS A 584 13.18 0.36 29.88
C LYS A 584 12.84 -1.13 30.04
N PRO A 585 12.01 -1.71 29.17
CA PRO A 585 11.74 -3.15 29.23
C PRO A 585 12.97 -3.96 28.84
N GLU A 586 13.11 -5.13 29.44
CA GLU A 586 14.12 -6.11 29.04
C GLU A 586 13.75 -6.71 27.68
N ALA A 587 14.76 -6.89 26.81
CA ALA A 587 14.55 -7.55 25.54
C ALA A 587 14.22 -9.02 25.77
N SER A 588 13.23 -9.55 25.04
CA SER A 588 12.89 -10.97 25.11
C SER A 588 14.01 -11.82 24.49
N GLY A 589 14.22 -13.02 25.02
CA GLY A 589 15.25 -13.96 24.55
C GLY A 589 14.93 -14.68 23.24
N ASP A 590 13.77 -14.42 22.64
CA ASP A 590 13.21 -15.11 21.47
C ASP A 590 13.22 -14.26 20.18
N LEU A 591 14.02 -13.19 20.13
CA LEU A 591 13.91 -12.15 19.10
C LEU A 591 14.74 -12.37 17.82
N GLY A 592 15.58 -13.40 17.78
CA GLY A 592 16.47 -13.64 16.66
C GLY A 592 17.49 -12.52 16.44
N GLU A 593 18.08 -12.48 15.25
CA GLU A 593 18.98 -11.40 14.86
C GLU A 593 18.19 -10.11 14.56
N ARG A 594 18.62 -9.02 15.18
CA ARG A 594 18.10 -7.67 14.92
C ARG A 594 19.26 -6.72 14.59
N PRO A 595 19.63 -6.57 13.31
CA PRO A 595 20.68 -5.64 12.92
C PRO A 595 20.27 -4.19 13.28
N PRO A 596 21.22 -3.25 13.40
CA PRO A 596 20.89 -1.84 13.55
C PRO A 596 19.95 -1.40 12.41
N LEU A 597 18.85 -0.72 12.72
CA LEU A 597 17.86 -0.33 11.71
C LEU A 597 18.48 0.48 10.56
N ASP A 598 19.44 1.34 10.84
CA ASP A 598 20.14 2.14 9.83
C ASP A 598 20.99 1.30 8.84
N SER A 599 21.32 0.04 9.17
CA SER A 599 22.01 -0.85 8.22
C SER A 599 21.05 -1.50 7.21
N LEU A 600 19.74 -1.45 7.45
CA LEU A 600 18.72 -1.98 6.54
C LEU A 600 18.28 -0.96 5.49
N GLY A 601 18.49 0.33 5.76
CA GLY A 601 18.14 1.40 4.84
C GLY A 601 17.80 2.70 5.56
N PRO A 602 17.62 3.79 4.79
CA PRO A 602 17.34 5.09 5.36
C PRO A 602 15.97 5.12 6.02
N PHE A 603 15.87 5.93 7.09
CA PHE A 603 14.62 6.10 7.84
C PHE A 603 13.46 6.59 6.97
N ARG A 604 13.76 7.38 5.93
CA ARG A 604 12.76 7.90 4.98
C ARG A 604 13.20 7.67 3.55
N TRP A 605 12.22 7.44 2.68
CA TRP A 605 12.42 7.65 1.27
C TRP A 605 12.75 9.11 0.98
N THR A 606 13.70 9.34 0.09
CA THR A 606 14.01 10.67 -0.44
C THR A 606 13.88 10.64 -1.95
N PRO A 607 13.26 11.65 -2.57
CA PRO A 607 13.08 11.68 -4.03
C PRO A 607 14.43 11.61 -4.72
N PRO A 608 14.71 10.72 -5.69
CA PRO A 608 16.04 10.53 -6.26
C PRO A 608 16.52 11.74 -7.07
N ALA A 609 17.82 11.88 -7.30
CA ALA A 609 18.37 12.93 -8.16
C ALA A 609 18.00 12.69 -9.63
N ALA A 610 17.59 13.76 -10.32
CA ALA A 610 17.40 13.77 -11.76
C ALA A 610 18.74 13.58 -12.49
N LYS A 611 18.71 12.87 -13.62
CA LYS A 611 19.90 12.71 -14.48
C LYS A 611 20.04 13.93 -15.41
N PRO A 612 21.25 14.35 -15.76
CA PRO A 612 21.43 15.49 -16.66
C PRO A 612 20.78 15.24 -18.02
N ILE A 613 20.05 16.22 -18.52
CA ILE A 613 19.60 16.26 -19.92
C ILE A 613 20.44 17.33 -20.63
N ALA A 614 20.95 16.99 -21.81
CA ALA A 614 21.65 17.89 -22.72
C ALA A 614 21.34 17.45 -24.16
N LEU A 615 20.27 17.99 -24.74
CA LEU A 615 19.71 17.55 -26.03
C LEU A 615 19.42 18.75 -26.94
N SER A 616 19.42 18.53 -28.25
CA SER A 616 19.18 19.60 -29.21
C SER A 616 17.69 19.87 -29.43
N ASN A 617 17.30 21.14 -29.47
CA ASN A 617 15.98 21.59 -29.91
C ASN A 617 15.89 21.69 -31.45
N THR A 618 14.73 22.06 -31.99
CA THR A 618 14.50 22.21 -33.45
C THR A 618 15.35 23.28 -34.13
N LYS A 619 15.99 24.17 -33.38
CA LYS A 619 16.96 25.17 -33.87
C LYS A 619 18.42 24.68 -33.78
N ALA A 620 18.62 23.41 -33.41
CA ALA A 620 19.91 22.80 -33.13
C ALA A 620 20.67 23.45 -31.95
N GLU A 621 19.97 24.15 -31.06
CA GLU A 621 20.53 24.67 -29.81
C GLU A 621 20.47 23.57 -28.74
N THR A 622 21.54 23.41 -27.96
CA THR A 622 21.55 22.47 -26.83
C THR A 622 20.73 23.05 -25.68
N VAL A 623 19.70 22.32 -25.27
CA VAL A 623 18.91 22.60 -24.08
C VAL A 623 19.34 21.65 -22.97
N THR A 624 19.55 22.20 -21.79
CA THR A 624 19.90 21.46 -20.58
C THR A 624 18.89 21.68 -19.47
N LEU A 625 18.86 20.79 -18.46
CA LEU A 625 18.05 21.05 -17.26
C LEU A 625 18.46 22.37 -16.57
N ASN A 626 19.73 22.79 -16.68
CA ASN A 626 20.22 24.01 -16.05
C ASN A 626 19.65 25.29 -16.70
N ASP A 627 19.11 25.21 -17.91
CA ASP A 627 18.44 26.35 -18.54
C ASP A 627 17.14 26.74 -17.80
N PHE A 628 16.66 25.86 -16.93
CA PHE A 628 15.53 26.05 -16.02
C PHE A 628 15.98 26.24 -14.56
N GLU A 629 17.17 26.80 -14.32
CA GLU A 629 17.67 27.04 -12.96
C GLU A 629 16.68 27.86 -12.12
N GLY A 630 16.47 27.45 -10.86
CA GLY A 630 15.50 28.07 -9.96
C GLY A 630 14.03 27.81 -10.30
N LYS A 631 13.74 26.89 -11.24
CA LYS A 631 12.36 26.48 -11.58
C LYS A 631 12.21 24.95 -11.57
N PRO A 632 11.08 24.43 -11.05
CA PRO A 632 10.65 23.07 -11.31
C PRO A 632 10.38 22.84 -12.80
N VAL A 633 10.62 21.62 -13.26
CA VAL A 633 10.42 21.22 -14.66
C VAL A 633 9.59 19.94 -14.71
N LEU A 634 8.52 19.95 -15.50
CA LEU A 634 7.82 18.75 -15.90
C LEU A 634 8.44 18.21 -17.20
N VAL A 635 9.04 17.02 -17.14
CA VAL A 635 9.66 16.37 -18.30
C VAL A 635 8.71 15.32 -18.86
N ILE A 636 8.40 15.41 -20.16
CA ILE A 636 7.52 14.48 -20.87
C ILE A 636 8.32 13.75 -21.96
N PHE A 637 8.57 12.46 -21.79
CA PHE A 637 9.16 11.56 -22.76
C PHE A 637 8.06 10.99 -23.67
N PHE A 638 8.16 11.23 -24.97
CA PHE A 638 7.17 10.79 -25.97
C PHE A 638 7.84 10.16 -27.20
N LEU A 639 7.13 9.24 -27.86
CA LEU A 639 7.69 8.31 -28.85
C LEU A 639 7.64 8.83 -30.29
N GLY A 640 7.77 10.15 -30.45
CA GLY A 640 7.81 10.81 -31.75
C GLY A 640 6.44 10.95 -32.45
N LYS A 641 6.44 11.58 -33.63
CA LYS A 641 5.20 11.95 -34.36
C LYS A 641 4.38 10.77 -34.87
N GLY A 642 4.99 9.61 -35.06
CA GLY A 642 4.30 8.40 -35.51
C GLY A 642 3.33 7.83 -34.45
N CYS A 643 3.50 8.25 -33.19
CA CYS A 643 2.68 7.87 -32.06
C CYS A 643 1.48 8.83 -31.93
N SER A 644 0.30 8.41 -32.40
CA SER A 644 -0.94 9.21 -32.31
C SER A 644 -1.30 9.57 -30.86
N HIS A 645 -1.14 8.64 -29.92
CA HIS A 645 -1.41 8.86 -28.50
C HIS A 645 -0.44 9.87 -27.85
N CYS A 646 0.81 9.92 -28.31
CA CYS A 646 1.76 10.93 -27.89
C CYS A 646 1.30 12.33 -28.29
N MET A 647 0.80 12.48 -29.52
CA MET A 647 0.25 13.75 -30.00
C MET A 647 -1.02 14.13 -29.24
N GLU A 648 -1.87 13.17 -28.90
CA GLU A 648 -3.02 13.37 -28.02
C GLU A 648 -2.60 13.94 -26.66
N GLN A 649 -1.59 13.33 -26.02
CA GLN A 649 -1.03 13.81 -24.76
C GLN A 649 -0.54 15.26 -24.86
N LEU A 650 0.28 15.58 -25.85
CA LEU A 650 0.82 16.93 -25.98
C LEU A 650 -0.29 17.97 -26.21
N ASN A 651 -1.35 17.60 -26.95
CA ASN A 651 -2.53 18.45 -27.17
C ASN A 651 -3.38 18.65 -25.90
N GLU A 652 -3.39 17.70 -24.97
CA GLU A 652 -4.01 17.86 -23.65
C GLU A 652 -3.19 18.77 -22.72
N PHE A 653 -1.86 18.73 -22.79
CA PHE A 653 -0.98 19.58 -21.97
C PHE A 653 -0.87 21.03 -22.48
N ALA A 654 -0.93 21.24 -23.79
CA ALA A 654 -0.82 22.56 -24.41
C ALA A 654 -1.78 23.63 -23.83
N PRO A 655 -3.11 23.40 -23.73
CA PRO A 655 -4.06 24.41 -23.25
C PRO A 655 -3.92 24.71 -21.75
N VAL A 656 -3.31 23.81 -20.97
CA VAL A 656 -3.14 24.00 -19.52
C VAL A 656 -1.75 24.50 -19.13
N TYR A 657 -0.82 24.63 -20.08
CA TYR A 657 0.55 25.03 -19.81
C TYR A 657 0.67 26.38 -19.12
N ASP A 658 -0.21 27.33 -19.43
CA ASP A 658 -0.22 28.64 -18.76
C ASP A 658 -0.42 28.51 -17.25
N LYS A 659 -1.26 27.57 -16.80
CA LYS A 659 -1.45 27.29 -15.37
C LYS A 659 -0.20 26.67 -14.72
N TYR A 660 0.53 25.82 -15.45
CA TYR A 660 1.81 25.30 -14.99
C TYR A 660 2.82 26.44 -14.82
N ARG A 661 2.90 27.37 -15.77
CA ARG A 661 3.79 28.55 -15.67
C ARG A 661 3.39 29.49 -14.54
N GLU A 662 2.10 29.70 -14.32
CA GLU A 662 1.59 30.46 -13.17
C GLU A 662 1.97 29.81 -11.83
N ALA A 663 2.02 28.47 -11.79
CA ALA A 663 2.55 27.70 -10.65
C ALA A 663 4.10 27.65 -10.59
N GLY A 664 4.80 28.30 -11.52
CA GLY A 664 6.26 28.33 -11.61
C GLY A 664 6.91 27.12 -12.28
N ILE A 665 6.13 26.23 -12.90
CA ILE A 665 6.58 24.97 -13.50
C ILE A 665 6.73 25.14 -15.02
N GLU A 666 7.91 24.81 -15.56
CA GLU A 666 8.16 24.78 -17.00
C GLU A 666 7.96 23.35 -17.55
N ILE A 667 7.65 23.21 -18.84
CA ILE A 667 7.52 21.89 -19.50
C ILE A 667 8.67 21.69 -20.50
N LEU A 668 9.30 20.52 -20.45
CA LEU A 668 10.29 20.04 -21.40
C LEU A 668 9.84 18.69 -22.00
N ALA A 669 9.53 18.66 -23.29
CA ALA A 669 9.19 17.42 -23.99
C ALA A 669 10.43 16.82 -24.69
N VAL A 670 10.69 15.54 -24.46
CA VAL A 670 11.81 14.78 -25.00
C VAL A 670 11.29 13.74 -25.98
N SER A 671 11.64 13.89 -27.26
CA SER A 671 11.19 13.03 -28.35
C SER A 671 12.22 11.97 -28.74
N THR A 672 11.76 10.81 -29.18
CA THR A 672 12.59 9.83 -29.90
C THR A 672 12.88 10.22 -31.34
N ASP A 673 12.21 11.23 -31.90
CA ASP A 673 12.44 11.68 -33.27
C ASP A 673 13.83 12.30 -33.44
N SER A 674 14.38 12.20 -34.65
CA SER A 674 15.52 13.02 -35.07
C SER A 674 15.14 14.51 -35.12
N LEU A 675 16.12 15.41 -35.21
CA LEU A 675 15.85 16.85 -35.36
C LEU A 675 14.95 17.20 -36.56
N ALA A 676 15.09 16.46 -37.66
CA ALA A 676 14.23 16.63 -38.83
C ALA A 676 12.79 16.17 -38.53
N GLY A 677 12.63 14.99 -37.91
CA GLY A 677 11.32 14.47 -37.52
C GLY A 677 10.62 15.37 -36.49
N LEU A 678 11.36 15.88 -35.52
CA LEU A 678 10.87 16.84 -34.53
C LEU A 678 10.45 18.16 -35.20
N ALA A 679 11.18 18.64 -36.21
CA ALA A 679 10.77 19.82 -36.98
C ALA A 679 9.49 19.57 -37.80
N GLU A 680 9.23 18.34 -38.25
CA GLU A 680 7.98 17.97 -38.92
C GLU A 680 6.78 17.98 -37.94
N THR A 681 6.97 17.54 -36.70
CA THR A 681 5.98 17.71 -35.61
C THR A 681 5.56 19.18 -35.44
N PHE A 682 6.46 20.12 -35.73
CA PHE A 682 6.18 21.57 -35.72
C PHE A 682 5.51 22.07 -37.02
N GLN A 683 5.66 21.39 -38.15
CA GLN A 683 5.20 21.85 -39.47
C GLN A 683 3.78 21.38 -39.82
N GLU A 684 3.29 20.28 -39.24
CA GLU A 684 1.94 19.76 -39.50
C GLU A 684 0.80 20.69 -38.98
N THR A 685 1.13 21.83 -38.38
CA THR A 685 0.17 22.82 -37.85
C THR A 685 0.62 24.28 -38.09
N ALA A 686 0.45 24.75 -39.34
CA ALA A 686 0.35 26.14 -39.83
C ALA A 686 1.37 27.25 -39.40
N GLU A 687 1.95 27.90 -40.43
CA GLU A 687 2.40 29.30 -40.50
C GLU A 687 3.21 29.87 -39.30
N GLY A 688 4.32 29.21 -38.95
CA GLY A 688 5.43 29.88 -38.24
C GLY A 688 5.23 30.15 -36.74
N LYS A 689 4.22 29.55 -36.10
CA LYS A 689 4.10 29.47 -34.64
C LYS A 689 4.35 28.04 -34.18
N ASN A 690 5.07 27.88 -33.06
CA ASN A 690 5.19 26.56 -32.41
C ASN A 690 3.80 26.13 -31.93
N PRO A 691 3.23 24.99 -32.38
CA PRO A 691 1.89 24.58 -31.96
C PRO A 691 1.83 24.24 -30.47
N PHE A 692 2.94 23.75 -29.91
CA PHE A 692 3.09 23.49 -28.49
C PHE A 692 3.81 24.66 -27.82
N PRO A 693 3.28 25.18 -26.70
CA PRO A 693 3.82 26.38 -26.07
C PRO A 693 5.09 26.12 -25.22
N PHE A 694 5.58 24.88 -25.18
CA PHE A 694 6.70 24.44 -24.34
C PHE A 694 7.92 23.96 -25.16
N THR A 695 9.07 23.78 -24.48
CA THR A 695 10.34 23.41 -25.11
C THR A 695 10.34 21.94 -25.50
N MET A 696 10.85 21.62 -26.70
CA MET A 696 10.97 20.25 -27.21
C MET A 696 12.40 19.95 -27.66
N VAL A 697 12.88 18.74 -27.37
CA VAL A 697 14.23 18.28 -27.70
C VAL A 697 14.22 16.86 -28.29
N SER A 698 15.27 16.55 -29.07
CA SER A 698 15.43 15.30 -29.82
C SER A 698 16.46 14.37 -29.15
N ASP A 699 16.06 13.13 -28.86
CA ASP A 699 16.89 12.02 -28.36
C ASP A 699 16.67 10.73 -29.16
N PRO A 700 17.15 10.67 -30.42
CA PRO A 700 17.00 9.49 -31.27
C PRO A 700 17.87 8.31 -30.80
N THR A 701 18.74 8.51 -29.81
CA THR A 701 19.63 7.49 -29.25
C THR A 701 19.05 6.82 -27.99
N PHE A 702 17.92 7.31 -27.49
CA PHE A 702 17.30 6.91 -26.23
C PHE A 702 18.22 7.11 -25.01
N HIS A 703 19.20 8.01 -25.09
CA HIS A 703 20.16 8.23 -24.01
C HIS A 703 19.47 8.69 -22.72
N SER A 704 18.63 9.73 -22.83
CA SER A 704 17.84 10.27 -21.73
C SER A 704 16.70 9.32 -21.36
N PHE A 705 16.06 8.66 -22.34
CA PHE A 705 15.02 7.65 -22.06
C PHE A 705 15.52 6.54 -21.13
N ARG A 706 16.71 5.99 -21.37
CA ARG A 706 17.34 4.96 -20.51
C ARG A 706 17.70 5.50 -19.13
N GLN A 707 18.23 6.73 -19.06
CA GLN A 707 18.59 7.37 -17.79
C GLN A 707 17.40 7.61 -16.87
N TYR A 708 16.21 7.86 -17.45
CA TYR A 708 14.96 8.09 -16.74
C TYR A 708 14.09 6.83 -16.63
N LYS A 709 14.59 5.67 -17.06
CA LYS A 709 13.84 4.40 -17.09
C LYS A 709 12.56 4.44 -17.94
N ALA A 710 12.37 5.46 -18.78
CA ALA A 710 11.34 5.51 -19.81
C ALA A 710 11.74 4.65 -21.03
N PHE A 711 12.31 3.48 -20.78
CA PHE A 711 12.83 2.59 -21.80
C PHE A 711 12.60 1.15 -21.36
N ASP A 712 12.28 0.30 -22.33
CA ASP A 712 12.17 -1.12 -22.14
C ASP A 712 13.49 -1.82 -22.46
N ASP A 713 14.15 -2.33 -21.43
CA ASP A 713 15.43 -3.02 -21.56
C ASP A 713 15.29 -4.42 -22.17
N PHE A 714 14.10 -5.02 -22.15
CA PHE A 714 13.87 -6.36 -22.73
C PHE A 714 13.66 -6.27 -24.24
N GLU A 715 12.90 -5.28 -24.71
CA GLU A 715 12.54 -5.16 -26.14
C GLU A 715 13.24 -4.02 -26.87
N GLN A 716 14.10 -3.28 -26.15
CA GLN A 716 14.92 -2.20 -26.70
C GLN A 716 14.10 -1.08 -27.36
N MET A 717 13.00 -0.68 -26.74
CA MET A 717 12.12 0.39 -27.21
C MET A 717 11.87 1.49 -26.17
N GLY A 718 11.50 2.68 -26.63
CA GLY A 718 11.09 3.77 -25.75
C GLY A 718 9.72 3.52 -25.11
N LEU A 719 9.55 4.00 -23.88
CA LEU A 719 8.27 4.06 -23.18
C LEU A 719 7.85 5.52 -22.97
N HIS A 720 6.57 5.74 -22.73
CA HIS A 720 6.09 7.03 -22.29
C HIS A 720 6.55 7.28 -20.85
N GLY A 721 6.92 8.52 -20.56
CA GLY A 721 7.36 8.90 -19.22
C GLY A 721 7.02 10.35 -18.90
N THR A 722 6.45 10.60 -17.73
CA THR A 722 6.19 11.97 -17.24
C THR A 722 6.80 12.12 -15.86
N PHE A 723 7.60 13.17 -15.65
CA PHE A 723 8.37 13.38 -14.42
C PHE A 723 8.23 14.82 -13.92
N LEU A 724 8.00 14.99 -12.62
CA LEU A 724 8.18 16.27 -11.95
C LEU A 724 9.59 16.34 -11.35
N ILE A 725 10.38 17.32 -11.77
CA ILE A 725 11.71 17.61 -11.23
C ILE A 725 11.63 18.95 -10.50
N ASP A 726 12.05 19.00 -9.23
CA ASP A 726 12.05 20.25 -8.46
C ASP A 726 13.28 21.13 -8.73
N GLU A 727 13.32 22.30 -8.08
CA GLU A 727 14.41 23.28 -8.18
C GLU A 727 15.77 22.73 -7.72
N SER A 728 15.75 21.73 -6.83
CA SER A 728 16.94 21.01 -6.34
C SER A 728 17.31 19.81 -7.23
N ARG A 729 16.68 19.68 -8.40
CA ARG A 729 16.87 18.58 -9.36
C ARG A 729 16.59 17.20 -8.76
N ARG A 730 15.55 17.10 -7.93
CA ARG A 730 15.04 15.82 -7.43
C ARG A 730 13.76 15.42 -8.16
N ILE A 731 13.62 14.14 -8.50
CA ILE A 731 12.43 13.59 -9.15
C ILE A 731 11.37 13.37 -8.06
N ARG A 732 10.38 14.25 -8.02
CA ARG A 732 9.33 14.27 -7.00
C ARG A 732 8.15 13.38 -7.32
N TRP A 733 7.89 13.19 -8.60
CA TRP A 733 6.82 12.36 -9.09
C TRP A 733 7.22 11.78 -10.45
N GLN A 734 6.76 10.57 -10.74
CA GLN A 734 6.93 9.98 -12.07
C GLN A 734 5.78 9.03 -12.43
N ASN A 735 5.53 8.91 -13.72
CA ASN A 735 4.72 7.85 -14.32
C ASN A 735 5.42 7.35 -15.59
N ILE A 736 5.62 6.04 -15.68
CA ILE A 736 6.23 5.38 -16.84
C ILE A 736 5.27 4.28 -17.27
N SER A 737 4.91 4.24 -18.55
CA SER A 737 3.91 3.30 -19.05
C SER A 737 4.05 3.09 -20.57
N PHE A 738 3.45 2.01 -21.05
CA PHE A 738 3.25 1.77 -22.48
C PHE A 738 2.22 2.75 -23.08
N GLU A 739 1.35 3.34 -22.25
CA GLU A 739 0.42 4.42 -22.61
C GLU A 739 0.90 5.78 -22.09
N PRO A 740 0.64 6.89 -22.80
CA PRO A 740 0.94 8.22 -22.29
C PRO A 740 0.03 8.62 -21.12
N PHE A 741 0.53 9.48 -20.25
CA PHE A 741 -0.24 10.02 -19.13
C PHE A 741 -1.17 11.16 -19.58
N MET A 742 -2.48 11.01 -19.36
CA MET A 742 -3.54 11.87 -19.93
C MET A 742 -4.31 12.76 -18.93
N HIS A 743 -3.76 13.03 -17.74
CA HIS A 743 -4.47 13.80 -16.69
C HIS A 743 -3.71 15.06 -16.23
N PRO A 744 -3.53 16.06 -17.12
CA PRO A 744 -2.64 17.18 -16.85
C PRO A 744 -3.14 18.15 -15.77
N ASN A 745 -4.46 18.31 -15.60
CA ASN A 745 -5.01 19.14 -14.50
C ASN A 745 -4.77 18.50 -13.13
N TRP A 746 -5.02 17.20 -12.99
CA TRP A 746 -4.74 16.47 -11.75
C TRP A 746 -3.24 16.49 -11.43
N LEU A 747 -2.38 16.33 -12.45
CA LEU A 747 -0.93 16.38 -12.25
C LEU A 747 -0.47 17.77 -11.81
N LEU A 748 -1.09 18.84 -12.29
CA LEU A 748 -0.78 20.20 -11.83
C LEU A 748 -1.07 20.34 -10.32
N GLU A 749 -2.22 19.86 -9.85
CA GLU A 749 -2.57 19.87 -8.43
C GLU A 749 -1.55 19.08 -7.59
N GLU A 750 -1.13 17.91 -8.10
CA GLU A 750 -0.12 17.10 -7.43
C GLU A 750 1.26 17.76 -7.43
N CYS A 751 1.66 18.41 -8.52
CA CYS A 751 2.91 19.14 -8.60
C CYS A 751 2.94 20.30 -7.60
N VAL A 752 1.87 21.11 -7.56
CA VAL A 752 1.75 22.23 -6.60
C VAL A 752 1.83 21.72 -5.16
N ARG A 753 1.14 20.61 -4.86
CA ARG A 753 1.19 19.99 -3.53
C ARG A 753 2.60 19.52 -3.18
N LEU A 754 3.28 18.81 -4.07
CA LEU A 754 4.62 18.29 -3.78
C LEU A 754 5.65 19.41 -3.60
N LEU A 755 5.56 20.46 -4.42
CA LEU A 755 6.46 21.60 -4.37
C LEU A 755 6.21 22.55 -3.18
N SER A 756 5.04 22.48 -2.54
CA SER A 756 4.76 23.28 -1.33
C SER A 756 5.36 22.66 -0.07
N LEU A 757 5.66 21.35 -0.05
CA LEU A 757 6.13 20.63 1.14
C LEU A 757 7.51 21.06 1.64
N ASP A 758 8.36 21.64 0.78
CA ASP A 758 9.74 22.05 1.14
C ASP A 758 9.87 23.54 1.44
N LYS A 759 8.78 24.31 1.36
CA LYS A 759 8.80 25.71 1.73
C LYS A 759 8.71 25.78 3.26
N PRO A 760 9.70 26.37 3.96
CA PRO A 760 9.52 26.66 5.37
C PRO A 760 8.27 27.54 5.51
N GLU A 761 7.40 27.23 6.47
CA GLU A 761 6.25 28.09 6.77
C GLU A 761 6.76 29.53 6.95
N SER A 762 6.28 30.42 6.08
CA SER A 762 6.71 31.82 5.98
C SER A 762 6.17 32.68 7.11
#